data_AF-A0A285PZI7-F1
#
_entry.id   AF-A0A285PZI7-F1
#
_cell.length_a   1.000
_cell.length_b   1.000
_cell.length_c   1.000
_cell.angle_alpha   90.00
_cell.angle_beta   90.00
_cell.angle_gamma   90.00
#
_symmetry.space_group_name_H-M   'P 1'
#
loop_
_entity.id
_entity.type
_entity.pdbx_description
1 polymer ?
#
loop_
_entity_poly.entity_id
_entity_poly.type
_entity_poly.pdbx_seq_one_letter_code
_entity_poly.pdbx_strand_id
1 'polypeptide(L)'
;MEKDQKQDTPATLLPAEVIEDWNRRLQAAGCSEQHRSELKALIEHTLPHPSGTSIALCATAYTALCKNKPAVSPSKAVISSILAQLKRAGQLETSNRYVQSHPVAAAIKKMTDAASRLQVEPDRWLSFFLGLCQRARYHPERLSPGVYYQHTYYARDVTIFVLRSQTVLADYSVAEACSKLQTWFEHAEQTNEPLPIPIASVNNLDEKVSVLNRLLDETLTFGVPSVKRNQQETTDESSDKVRPSKRKSTPANPLPKEITDLKASPPREKIPRRQSLAYALGEANDDPPQLPTQPAQRSASAEPEARVDSEEIETVRIDAPPEFSPSERRKRYGNLLNVQAGQNALSRSDMQRFSRRQLSTWLEQFVEEEPLTACFLLLTWSLGMAPERLAVLRVGTGAPIENEDIVLNPITHRLTYRVLNLGATPDLQNTVGSTELPANHLMQLVLPAGLVELIASSGNEKPFQAQEKRYRELRKNIKKRFGANPCTLKQWAASAVSFQAERLNTLEAATLRGSTGFNEIASSAYRTHELAVLNAKFAECLVALRDYWDAEGLMTGPGTEAFADLAVIGVCPEGTLGSIRYASPEALAPVVYAIRNAIKQTHQRLNTPYKTKPVRDLLALINLQQLNYFLALQLHTLGRALNNKTTIGFSPEGLWVSDKASHRYRERKLICAISPEDMKKQRGLLLTQREQCRDALDQLTELARTLGLDVQLAEPAVADLPCFVELSRSKKVVKIVRLTPGRWQRAIDELGLGEVWTMAGNVFRHLASTELSASLSDAVVDEVLGHKHPGRDWWGSESAGSFTQLTVMTPIIEDWAQRMGLRVVTLDERVFGGFYDLS
;
A
#
# COMPACT_ATOMS: atom_id res chain seq x y z
N MET A 1 -20.18 24.92 34.86
CA MET A 1 -20.58 25.66 33.65
C MET A 1 -19.32 26.31 33.07
N GLU A 2 -18.53 25.55 32.33
CA GLU A 2 -17.49 26.06 31.44
C GLU A 2 -17.54 25.12 30.24
N LYS A 3 -18.01 25.63 29.11
CA LYS A 3 -18.04 24.88 27.85
C LYS A 3 -16.62 24.87 27.33
N ASP A 4 -15.98 23.70 27.33
CA ASP A 4 -14.82 23.43 26.49
C ASP A 4 -15.18 23.77 25.04
N GLN A 5 -14.65 24.90 24.57
CA GLN A 5 -14.65 25.25 23.16
C GLN A 5 -13.80 24.21 22.45
N LYS A 6 -14.46 23.33 21.70
CA LYS A 6 -13.83 22.63 20.59
C LYS A 6 -13.05 23.67 19.79
N GLN A 7 -11.73 23.51 19.73
CA GLN A 7 -10.94 24.14 18.67
C GLN A 7 -11.43 23.54 17.35
N ASP A 8 -12.41 24.22 16.76
CA ASP A 8 -12.74 24.03 15.35
C ASP A 8 -11.43 24.21 14.59
N THR A 9 -11.00 23.18 13.86
CA THR A 9 -10.11 23.37 12.72
C THR A 9 -10.65 24.56 11.94
N PRO A 10 -9.90 25.65 11.78
CA PRO A 10 -10.47 26.90 11.33
C PRO A 10 -11.14 26.67 9.99
N ALA A 11 -12.47 26.83 9.97
CA ALA A 11 -13.18 27.14 8.75
C ALA A 11 -12.39 28.29 8.12
N THR A 12 -11.86 28.05 6.92
CA THR A 12 -10.93 28.98 6.30
C THR A 12 -11.68 30.26 5.96
N LEU A 13 -11.52 31.28 6.81
CA LEU A 13 -12.11 32.60 6.64
C LEU A 13 -11.69 33.21 5.29
N LEU A 14 -12.61 33.96 4.67
CA LEU A 14 -12.33 34.72 3.46
C LEU A 14 -11.35 35.86 3.75
N PRO A 15 -10.60 36.34 2.73
CA PRO A 15 -9.71 37.50 2.83
C PRO A 15 -10.27 38.69 3.64
N ALA A 16 -11.50 39.12 3.34
CA ALA A 16 -12.15 40.24 4.01
C ALA A 16 -12.40 39.98 5.51
N GLU A 17 -12.86 38.77 5.84
CA GLU A 17 -13.14 38.35 7.22
C GLU A 17 -11.86 38.26 8.06
N VAL A 18 -10.74 37.89 7.45
CA VAL A 18 -9.43 37.85 8.12
C VAL A 18 -8.85 39.24 8.35
N ILE A 19 -9.01 40.15 7.38
CA ILE A 19 -8.63 41.56 7.54
C ILE A 19 -9.45 42.18 8.68
N GLU A 20 -10.75 41.91 8.71
CA GLU A 20 -11.65 42.42 9.74
C GLU A 20 -11.30 41.84 11.12
N ASP A 21 -11.06 40.53 11.23
CA ASP A 21 -10.65 39.89 12.49
C ASP A 21 -9.36 40.48 13.04
N TRP A 22 -8.35 40.68 12.18
CA TRP A 22 -7.09 41.31 12.59
C TRP A 22 -7.25 42.77 12.96
N ASN A 23 -8.06 43.53 12.24
CA ASN A 23 -8.34 44.92 12.59
C ASN A 23 -8.98 44.99 14.00
N ARG A 24 -9.89 44.06 14.32
CA ARG A 24 -10.45 43.91 15.68
C ARG A 24 -9.38 43.56 16.71
N ARG A 25 -8.48 42.61 16.43
CA ARG A 25 -7.40 42.22 17.36
C ARG A 25 -6.39 43.34 17.60
N LEU A 26 -6.02 44.08 16.56
CA LEU A 26 -5.12 45.24 16.67
C LEU A 26 -5.76 46.38 17.46
N GLN A 27 -7.05 46.60 17.25
CA GLN A 27 -7.82 47.55 18.06
C GLN A 27 -7.87 47.11 19.52
N ALA A 28 -8.13 45.83 19.79
CA ALA A 28 -8.15 45.27 21.15
C ALA A 28 -6.76 45.34 21.83
N ALA A 29 -5.68 45.26 21.06
CA ALA A 29 -4.30 45.39 21.56
C ALA A 29 -3.84 46.84 21.75
N GLY A 30 -4.70 47.84 21.48
CA GLY A 30 -4.38 49.26 21.67
C GLY A 30 -3.45 49.86 20.62
N CYS A 31 -3.37 49.27 19.42
CA CYS A 31 -2.56 49.82 18.33
C CYS A 31 -3.15 51.15 17.81
N SER A 32 -2.29 52.15 17.56
CA SER A 32 -2.72 53.43 16.96
C SER A 32 -3.34 53.22 15.58
N GLU A 33 -4.19 54.14 15.14
CA GLU A 33 -4.83 54.07 13.81
C GLU A 33 -3.82 54.06 12.66
N GLN A 34 -2.71 54.79 12.81
CA GLN A 34 -1.59 54.76 11.88
C GLN A 34 -0.96 53.35 11.82
N HIS A 35 -0.61 52.74 12.96
CA HIS A 35 -0.04 51.39 13.01
C HIS A 35 -1.00 50.32 12.49
N ARG A 36 -2.31 50.48 12.74
CA ARG A 36 -3.34 49.60 12.20
C ARG A 36 -3.42 49.67 10.69
N SER A 37 -3.40 50.86 10.12
CA SER A 37 -3.42 51.06 8.66
C SER A 37 -2.18 50.47 7.99
N GLU A 38 -1.00 50.67 8.57
CA GLU A 38 0.26 50.12 8.08
C GLU A 38 0.31 48.58 8.12
N LEU A 39 -0.22 47.96 9.19
CA LEU A 39 -0.27 46.50 9.30
C LEU A 39 -1.41 45.88 8.48
N LYS A 40 -2.52 46.60 8.30
CA LYS A 40 -3.63 46.19 7.44
C LYS A 40 -3.15 45.99 6.00
N ALA A 41 -2.35 46.91 5.46
CA ALA A 41 -1.74 46.75 4.14
C ALA A 41 -0.88 45.47 4.05
N LEU A 42 -0.08 45.18 5.09
CA LEU A 42 0.75 43.98 5.13
C LEU A 42 -0.06 42.67 5.19
N ILE A 43 -1.08 42.65 6.05
CA ILE A 43 -1.99 41.51 6.22
C ILE A 43 -2.77 41.31 4.95
N GLU A 44 -3.30 42.39 4.37
CA GLU A 44 -3.90 42.42 3.05
C GLU A 44 -3.00 41.71 2.08
N HIS A 45 -1.71 42.05 1.95
CA HIS A 45 -0.77 41.38 1.03
C HIS A 45 -0.53 39.89 1.29
N THR A 46 -0.84 39.35 2.46
CA THR A 46 -0.35 38.02 2.88
C THR A 46 -1.40 37.07 3.43
N LEU A 47 -2.66 37.39 3.16
CA LEU A 47 -3.82 36.63 3.61
C LEU A 47 -3.72 35.14 3.33
N PRO A 48 -4.30 34.29 4.20
CA PRO A 48 -4.90 34.59 5.53
C PRO A 48 -4.01 34.39 6.79
N HIS A 49 -4.67 34.30 7.97
CA HIS A 49 -4.27 34.78 9.32
C HIS A 49 -2.83 34.49 9.81
N PRO A 50 -1.83 35.37 9.60
CA PRO A 50 -0.44 35.06 9.91
C PRO A 50 -0.12 35.00 11.42
N SER A 51 0.60 33.98 11.87
CA SER A 51 1.32 34.01 13.17
C SER A 51 2.27 35.20 13.27
N GLY A 52 2.69 35.61 14.48
CA GLY A 52 3.66 36.72 14.62
C GLY A 52 4.94 36.53 13.79
N THR A 53 5.42 35.30 13.67
CA THR A 53 6.55 34.94 12.80
C THR A 53 6.20 35.06 11.30
N SER A 54 5.00 34.65 10.91
CA SER A 54 4.50 34.83 9.55
C SER A 54 4.39 36.31 9.20
N ILE A 55 3.87 37.16 10.09
CA ILE A 55 3.81 38.62 9.91
C ILE A 55 5.21 39.19 9.71
N ALA A 56 6.19 38.80 10.52
CA ALA A 56 7.56 39.27 10.38
C ALA A 56 8.21 38.86 9.05
N LEU A 57 7.98 37.62 8.59
CA LEU A 57 8.46 37.13 7.29
C LEU A 57 7.78 37.87 6.13
N CYS A 58 6.47 38.03 6.21
CA CYS A 58 5.66 38.79 5.26
C CYS A 58 6.10 40.25 5.19
N ALA A 59 6.38 40.87 6.34
CA ALA A 59 6.86 42.25 6.42
C ALA A 59 8.20 42.43 5.72
N THR A 60 9.10 41.48 5.94
CA THR A 60 10.42 41.48 5.28
C THR A 60 10.24 41.39 3.76
N ALA A 61 9.36 40.50 3.30
CA ALA A 61 9.02 40.40 1.88
C ALA A 61 8.38 41.68 1.33
N TYR A 62 7.39 42.24 2.00
CA TYR A 62 6.73 43.49 1.59
C TYR A 62 7.69 44.68 1.52
N THR A 63 8.58 44.82 2.52
CA THR A 63 9.62 45.86 2.53
C THR A 63 10.57 45.73 1.34
N ALA A 64 10.94 44.50 0.97
CA ALA A 64 11.74 44.23 -0.21
C ALA A 64 11.02 44.64 -1.51
N LEU A 65 9.70 44.44 -1.60
CA LEU A 65 8.89 44.88 -2.76
C LEU A 65 8.81 46.39 -2.91
N CYS A 66 8.69 47.09 -1.79
CA CYS A 66 8.37 48.51 -1.75
C CYS A 66 9.60 49.43 -1.78
N LYS A 67 10.82 48.88 -1.94
CA LYS A 67 12.09 49.64 -1.95
C LYS A 67 12.11 50.85 -2.91
N ASN A 68 11.25 50.87 -3.94
CA ASN A 68 11.19 51.94 -4.94
C ASN A 68 9.84 52.69 -5.02
N LYS A 69 8.91 52.51 -4.06
CA LYS A 69 7.62 53.23 -4.05
C LYS A 69 7.50 54.14 -2.81
N PRO A 70 7.06 55.40 -2.95
CA PRO A 70 6.97 56.37 -1.84
C PRO A 70 5.77 56.14 -0.89
N ALA A 71 5.15 54.95 -0.88
CA ALA A 71 4.05 54.63 0.01
C ALA A 71 4.58 54.01 1.32
N VAL A 72 4.09 54.53 2.44
CA VAL A 72 4.46 54.24 3.84
C VAL A 72 4.64 52.73 4.05
N SER A 73 5.90 52.28 4.05
CA SER A 73 6.24 50.91 4.44
C SER A 73 6.28 50.84 5.96
N PRO A 74 5.67 49.83 6.61
CA PRO A 74 5.81 49.65 8.04
C PRO A 74 7.29 49.40 8.35
N SER A 75 7.91 50.29 9.12
CA SER A 75 9.31 50.10 9.49
C SER A 75 9.47 48.82 10.33
N LYS A 76 10.62 48.16 10.24
CA LYS A 76 10.93 46.98 11.06
C LYS A 76 10.72 47.24 12.56
N ALA A 77 10.96 48.48 13.01
CA ALA A 77 10.72 48.93 14.38
C ALA A 77 9.22 48.95 14.72
N VAL A 78 8.38 49.45 13.81
CA VAL A 78 6.91 49.47 13.98
C VAL A 78 6.34 48.06 14.07
N ILE A 79 6.72 47.15 13.16
CA ILE A 79 6.26 45.75 13.18
C ILE A 79 6.66 45.07 14.49
N SER A 80 7.91 45.27 14.93
CA SER A 80 8.40 44.67 16.19
C SER A 80 7.63 45.19 17.41
N SER A 81 7.30 46.49 17.42
CA SER A 81 6.50 47.11 18.47
C SER A 81 5.08 46.54 18.52
N ILE A 82 4.42 46.41 17.37
CA ILE A 82 3.05 45.86 17.25
C ILE A 82 3.03 44.38 17.67
N LEU A 83 4.01 43.57 17.25
CA LEU A 83 4.11 42.16 17.66
C LEU A 83 4.28 42.03 19.17
N ALA A 84 5.07 42.91 19.81
CA ALA A 84 5.22 42.93 21.26
C ALA A 84 3.92 43.33 21.98
N GLN A 85 3.09 44.20 21.40
CA GLN A 85 1.77 44.56 21.95
C GLN A 85 0.78 43.39 21.84
N LEU A 86 0.67 42.78 20.66
CA LEU A 86 -0.18 41.61 20.44
C LEU A 86 0.21 40.42 21.32
N LYS A 87 1.52 40.19 21.52
CA LYS A 87 2.03 39.16 22.43
C LYS A 87 1.58 39.42 23.87
N ARG A 88 1.67 40.66 24.35
CA ARG A 88 1.22 41.05 25.70
C ARG A 88 -0.29 40.89 25.87
N ALA A 89 -1.07 41.11 24.81
CA ALA A 89 -2.52 40.92 24.80
C ALA A 89 -2.96 39.45 24.62
N GLY A 90 -2.03 38.49 24.54
CA GLY A 90 -2.34 37.08 24.33
C GLY A 90 -2.94 36.76 22.96
N GLN A 91 -2.85 37.68 21.99
CA GLN A 91 -3.49 37.57 20.67
C GLN A 91 -2.62 36.87 19.61
N LEU A 92 -1.38 36.48 19.97
CA LEU A 92 -0.47 35.73 19.10
C LEU A 92 -0.47 34.25 19.44
N GLU A 93 -0.72 33.41 18.43
CA GLU A 93 -0.51 31.96 18.55
C GLU A 93 0.99 31.61 18.57
N THR A 94 1.38 30.63 19.40
CA THR A 94 2.78 30.23 19.63
C THR A 94 3.28 29.11 18.70
N SER A 95 2.58 28.79 17.62
CA SER A 95 2.84 27.58 16.83
C SER A 95 3.80 27.80 15.66
N ASN A 96 5.01 27.21 15.73
CA ASN A 96 5.90 27.00 14.58
C ASN A 96 5.23 26.21 13.43
N ARG A 97 4.14 25.48 13.70
CA ARG A 97 3.36 24.80 12.65
C ARG A 97 2.65 25.80 11.75
N TYR A 98 2.31 27.00 12.22
CA TYR A 98 1.56 27.99 11.41
C TYR A 98 2.37 28.50 10.21
N VAL A 99 3.65 28.79 10.42
CA VAL A 99 4.58 29.17 9.32
C VAL A 99 4.73 28.04 8.30
N GLN A 100 4.52 26.79 8.70
CA GLN A 100 4.59 25.61 7.83
C GLN A 100 3.25 25.27 7.16
N SER A 101 2.12 25.63 7.79
CA SER A 101 0.77 25.31 7.30
C SER A 101 0.13 26.43 6.48
N HIS A 102 0.57 27.68 6.63
CA HIS A 102 -0.03 28.81 5.93
C HIS A 102 0.52 28.97 4.50
N PRO A 103 -0.29 28.97 3.43
CA PRO A 103 0.19 28.84 2.06
C PRO A 103 1.11 29.98 1.61
N VAL A 104 0.76 31.23 1.91
CA VAL A 104 1.57 32.42 1.53
C VAL A 104 2.84 32.51 2.39
N ALA A 105 2.75 32.31 3.70
CA ALA A 105 3.92 32.45 4.58
C ALA A 105 4.92 31.31 4.36
N ALA A 106 4.41 30.10 4.14
CA ALA A 106 5.21 28.95 3.73
C ALA A 106 5.81 29.16 2.33
N ALA A 107 5.08 29.79 1.40
CA ALA A 107 5.59 30.14 0.08
C ALA A 107 6.74 31.16 0.16
N ILE A 108 6.53 32.28 0.85
CA ILE A 108 7.56 33.31 1.09
C ILE A 108 8.81 32.66 1.68
N LYS A 109 8.67 31.90 2.78
CA LYS A 109 9.79 31.20 3.40
C LYS A 109 10.49 30.25 2.42
N LYS A 110 9.75 29.40 1.71
CA LYS A 110 10.33 28.45 0.75
C LYS A 110 11.03 29.15 -0.43
N MET A 111 10.52 30.28 -0.89
CA MET A 111 11.14 31.08 -1.95
C MET A 111 12.39 31.79 -1.45
N THR A 112 12.36 32.40 -0.26
CA THR A 112 13.55 32.99 0.36
C THR A 112 14.63 31.94 0.58
N ASP A 113 14.27 30.75 1.08
CA ASP A 113 15.19 29.63 1.26
C ASP A 113 15.75 29.14 -0.09
N ALA A 114 14.92 29.06 -1.13
CA ALA A 114 15.33 28.64 -2.46
C ALA A 114 16.26 29.67 -3.12
N ALA A 115 15.93 30.96 -3.03
CA ALA A 115 16.72 32.05 -3.58
C ALA A 115 18.08 32.15 -2.87
N SER A 116 18.10 32.00 -1.54
CA SER A 116 19.32 31.96 -0.74
C SER A 116 20.23 30.77 -1.14
N ARG A 117 19.68 29.57 -1.32
CA ARG A 117 20.44 28.40 -1.78
C ARG A 117 21.03 28.57 -3.17
N LEU A 118 20.34 29.29 -4.04
CA LEU A 118 20.76 29.56 -5.42
C LEU A 118 21.58 30.84 -5.55
N GLN A 119 21.85 31.55 -4.45
CA GLN A 119 22.57 32.83 -4.42
C GLN A 119 21.98 33.89 -5.37
N VAL A 120 20.66 33.92 -5.52
CA VAL A 120 19.94 34.91 -6.33
C VAL A 120 19.11 35.83 -5.46
N GLU A 121 18.88 37.06 -5.93
CA GLU A 121 18.14 38.06 -5.16
C GLU A 121 16.69 37.62 -4.93
N PRO A 122 16.26 37.45 -3.67
CA PRO A 122 14.90 36.99 -3.35
C PRO A 122 13.84 38.04 -3.73
N ASP A 123 14.19 39.32 -3.74
CA ASP A 123 13.28 40.46 -3.89
C ASP A 123 12.49 40.41 -5.21
N ARG A 124 13.17 40.11 -6.33
CA ARG A 124 12.54 39.98 -7.65
C ARG A 124 11.51 38.84 -7.70
N TRP A 125 11.84 37.69 -7.12
CA TRP A 125 10.99 36.48 -7.15
C TRP A 125 9.82 36.57 -6.17
N LEU A 126 10.04 37.19 -5.02
CA LEU A 126 8.98 37.54 -4.08
C LEU A 126 8.02 38.56 -4.70
N SER A 127 8.52 39.54 -5.45
CA SER A 127 7.68 40.50 -6.20
C SER A 127 6.76 39.81 -7.18
N PHE A 128 7.33 38.89 -7.95
CA PHE A 128 6.56 38.14 -8.93
C PHE A 128 5.48 37.27 -8.26
N PHE A 129 5.84 36.47 -7.25
CA PHE A 129 4.87 35.64 -6.53
C PHE A 129 3.75 36.45 -5.88
N LEU A 130 4.09 37.55 -5.19
CA LEU A 130 3.09 38.39 -4.53
C LEU A 130 2.21 39.14 -5.54
N GLY A 131 2.73 39.46 -6.73
CA GLY A 131 1.93 39.96 -7.85
C GLY A 131 0.87 38.95 -8.30
N LEU A 132 1.25 37.68 -8.45
CA LEU A 132 0.31 36.59 -8.78
C LEU A 132 -0.76 36.37 -7.70
N CYS A 133 -0.40 36.47 -6.42
CA CYS A 133 -1.34 36.30 -5.31
C CYS A 133 -2.28 37.50 -5.10
N GLN A 134 -1.87 38.72 -5.46
CA GLN A 134 -2.69 39.93 -5.33
C GLN A 134 -3.84 39.98 -6.34
N ARG A 135 -3.68 39.37 -7.52
CA ARG A 135 -4.69 39.37 -8.58
C ARG A 135 -5.99 38.71 -8.14
N ALA A 136 -5.86 37.55 -7.49
CA ALA A 136 -6.94 36.83 -6.82
C ALA A 136 -7.60 37.60 -5.64
N ARG A 137 -7.42 38.91 -5.51
CA ARG A 137 -8.16 39.76 -4.56
C ARG A 137 -9.05 40.80 -5.22
N TYR A 138 -8.88 41.02 -6.52
CA TYR A 138 -9.73 41.96 -7.26
C TYR A 138 -11.08 41.34 -7.68
N HIS A 139 -11.26 40.04 -7.47
CA HIS A 139 -12.50 39.30 -7.76
C HIS A 139 -13.02 38.49 -6.54
N PRO A 140 -13.23 39.12 -5.36
CA PRO A 140 -13.62 38.44 -4.12
C PRO A 140 -14.96 37.69 -4.23
N GLU A 141 -15.85 38.12 -5.12
CA GLU A 141 -17.16 37.50 -5.39
C GLU A 141 -17.08 36.14 -6.08
N ARG A 142 -15.92 35.78 -6.64
CA ARG A 142 -15.70 34.53 -7.41
C ARG A 142 -14.82 33.51 -6.69
N LEU A 143 -14.22 33.88 -5.57
CA LEU A 143 -13.22 33.06 -4.88
C LEU A 143 -13.77 32.47 -3.59
N SER A 144 -14.23 31.22 -3.66
CA SER A 144 -14.42 30.43 -2.44
C SER A 144 -13.07 30.30 -1.69
N PRO A 145 -13.07 30.12 -0.36
CA PRO A 145 -11.83 29.99 0.40
C PRO A 145 -10.90 28.94 -0.19
N GLY A 146 -11.42 27.76 -0.57
CA GLY A 146 -10.63 26.68 -1.16
C GLY A 146 -9.90 27.05 -2.45
N VAL A 147 -10.54 27.82 -3.33
CA VAL A 147 -9.98 28.23 -4.63
C VAL A 147 -8.83 29.23 -4.44
N TYR A 148 -8.97 30.18 -3.51
CA TYR A 148 -7.90 31.14 -3.18
C TYR A 148 -6.61 30.46 -2.70
N TYR A 149 -6.71 29.45 -1.84
CA TYR A 149 -5.53 28.73 -1.37
C TYR A 149 -4.91 27.84 -2.44
N GLN A 150 -5.74 27.21 -3.28
CA GLN A 150 -5.24 26.44 -4.43
C GLN A 150 -4.46 27.34 -5.39
N HIS A 151 -4.97 28.53 -5.71
CA HIS A 151 -4.27 29.55 -6.49
C HIS A 151 -2.92 29.92 -5.88
N THR A 152 -2.90 30.21 -4.57
CA THR A 152 -1.68 30.57 -3.84
C THR A 152 -0.63 29.45 -3.86
N TYR A 153 -1.05 28.20 -3.68
CA TYR A 153 -0.16 27.06 -3.73
C TYR A 153 0.41 26.84 -5.13
N TYR A 154 -0.43 27.02 -6.15
CA TYR A 154 -0.03 26.88 -7.53
C TYR A 154 0.97 27.97 -7.94
N ALA A 155 0.67 29.24 -7.65
CA ALA A 155 1.57 30.37 -7.87
C ALA A 155 2.94 30.15 -7.20
N ARG A 156 2.96 29.68 -5.94
CA ARG A 156 4.21 29.30 -5.24
C ARG A 156 5.00 28.25 -6.02
N ASP A 157 4.36 27.16 -6.41
CA ASP A 157 5.04 26.02 -7.00
C ASP A 157 5.61 26.36 -8.37
N VAL A 158 4.89 27.15 -9.17
CA VAL A 158 5.37 27.72 -10.43
C VAL A 158 6.56 28.64 -10.18
N THR A 159 6.45 29.61 -9.27
CA THR A 159 7.55 30.53 -8.98
C THR A 159 8.81 29.81 -8.48
N ILE A 160 8.68 28.83 -7.58
CA ILE A 160 9.82 28.04 -7.09
C ILE A 160 10.42 27.18 -8.21
N PHE A 161 9.60 26.60 -9.08
CA PHE A 161 10.08 25.79 -10.19
C PHE A 161 10.85 26.66 -11.19
N VAL A 162 10.29 27.81 -11.59
CA VAL A 162 10.98 28.77 -12.46
C VAL A 162 12.29 29.25 -11.83
N LEU A 163 12.28 29.59 -10.54
CA LEU A 163 13.46 30.00 -9.76
C LEU A 163 14.58 28.93 -9.79
N ARG A 164 14.21 27.64 -9.68
CA ARG A 164 15.18 26.52 -9.67
C ARG A 164 15.65 26.11 -11.06
N SER A 165 14.84 26.38 -12.07
CA SER A 165 15.01 25.88 -13.44
C SER A 165 15.42 27.00 -14.40
N GLN A 166 16.24 27.96 -13.94
CA GLN A 166 16.67 29.12 -14.75
C GLN A 166 17.29 28.73 -16.11
N THR A 167 17.85 27.54 -16.24
CA THR A 167 18.44 27.00 -17.48
C THR A 167 17.41 26.34 -18.41
N VAL A 168 16.16 26.19 -18.00
CA VAL A 168 15.14 25.37 -18.68
C VAL A 168 14.13 26.22 -19.46
N LEU A 169 14.04 27.51 -19.15
CA LEU A 169 13.32 28.50 -19.95
C LEU A 169 14.17 28.98 -21.13
N ALA A 170 14.68 28.06 -21.95
CA ALA A 170 15.62 28.40 -23.03
C ALA A 170 15.06 29.46 -24.00
N ASP A 171 13.74 29.48 -24.19
CA ASP A 171 13.05 30.34 -25.15
C ASP A 171 12.40 31.58 -24.53
N TYR A 172 12.43 31.72 -23.20
CA TYR A 172 11.74 32.79 -22.48
C TYR A 172 12.65 33.50 -21.48
N SER A 173 12.72 34.83 -21.57
CA SER A 173 13.31 35.59 -20.46
C SER A 173 12.45 35.42 -19.21
N VAL A 174 13.05 35.49 -18.01
CA VAL A 174 12.29 35.43 -16.75
C VAL A 174 11.18 36.49 -16.73
N ALA A 175 11.42 37.70 -17.25
CA ALA A 175 10.43 38.76 -17.29
C ALA A 175 9.25 38.43 -18.22
N GLU A 176 9.54 37.84 -19.38
CA GLU A 176 8.53 37.40 -20.34
C GLU A 176 7.70 36.23 -19.79
N ALA A 177 8.36 35.23 -19.19
CA ALA A 177 7.67 34.13 -18.53
C ALA A 177 6.76 34.62 -17.39
N CYS A 178 7.21 35.62 -16.64
CA CYS A 178 6.40 36.26 -15.60
C CYS A 178 5.16 36.95 -16.20
N SER A 179 5.33 37.70 -17.29
CA SER A 179 4.23 38.40 -17.95
C SER A 179 3.18 37.44 -18.51
N LYS A 180 3.61 36.35 -19.15
CA LYS A 180 2.69 35.37 -19.75
C LYS A 180 1.94 34.56 -18.69
N LEU A 181 2.63 34.12 -17.64
CA LEU A 181 1.95 33.48 -16.50
C LEU A 181 0.93 34.41 -15.87
N GLN A 182 1.25 35.71 -15.76
CA GLN A 182 0.31 36.70 -15.26
C GLN A 182 -0.95 36.79 -16.13
N THR A 183 -0.81 36.91 -17.46
CA THR A 183 -1.95 36.89 -18.40
C THR A 183 -2.79 35.63 -18.26
N TRP A 184 -2.15 34.47 -18.08
CA TRP A 184 -2.83 33.20 -17.92
C TRP A 184 -3.65 33.14 -16.62
N PHE A 185 -3.09 33.58 -15.49
CA PHE A 185 -3.85 33.64 -14.23
C PHE A 185 -5.01 34.64 -14.31
N GLU A 186 -4.84 35.77 -15.01
CA GLU A 186 -5.91 36.73 -15.27
C GLU A 186 -7.03 36.11 -16.12
N HIS A 187 -6.69 35.29 -17.12
CA HIS A 187 -7.67 34.58 -17.94
C HIS A 187 -8.44 33.53 -17.12
N ALA A 188 -7.74 32.64 -16.39
CA ALA A 188 -8.36 31.61 -15.57
C ALA A 188 -9.31 32.20 -14.49
N GLU A 189 -8.95 33.37 -13.95
CA GLU A 189 -9.79 34.13 -13.02
C GLU A 189 -11.07 34.68 -13.70
N GLN A 190 -10.96 35.18 -14.93
CA GLN A 190 -12.10 35.70 -15.69
C GLN A 190 -13.09 34.61 -16.11
N THR A 191 -12.59 33.42 -16.45
CA THR A 191 -13.37 32.28 -16.96
C THR A 191 -13.85 31.33 -15.87
N ASN A 192 -13.33 31.45 -14.64
CA ASN A 192 -13.58 30.53 -13.52
C ASN A 192 -13.23 29.07 -13.86
N GLU A 193 -12.26 28.89 -14.74
CA GLU A 193 -11.80 27.56 -15.14
C GLU A 193 -10.90 26.93 -14.07
N PRO A 194 -10.94 25.60 -13.90
CA PRO A 194 -10.18 24.94 -12.83
C PRO A 194 -8.67 25.07 -13.06
N LEU A 195 -7.95 25.49 -12.01
CA LEU A 195 -6.49 25.52 -12.04
C LEU A 195 -5.94 24.10 -12.24
N PRO A 196 -4.92 23.91 -13.10
CA PRO A 196 -4.30 22.62 -13.32
C PRO A 196 -3.53 22.13 -12.09
N ILE A 197 -3.16 20.86 -12.11
CA ILE A 197 -2.47 20.16 -11.02
C ILE A 197 -1.13 20.87 -10.68
N PRO A 198 -0.79 21.13 -9.39
CA PRO A 198 0.46 21.80 -9.02
C PRO A 198 1.70 21.11 -9.57
N ILE A 199 2.64 21.88 -10.13
CA ILE A 199 3.91 21.37 -10.68
C ILE A 199 4.68 20.51 -9.65
N ALA A 200 4.54 20.79 -8.36
CA ALA A 200 5.16 20.00 -7.30
C ALA A 200 4.64 18.55 -7.21
N SER A 201 3.40 18.29 -7.63
CA SER A 201 2.76 16.97 -7.59
C SER A 201 3.03 16.10 -8.83
N VAL A 202 3.62 16.68 -9.87
CA VAL A 202 4.22 15.94 -10.98
C VAL A 202 5.56 15.36 -10.51
N ASN A 203 5.88 14.09 -10.83
CA ASN A 203 7.12 13.46 -10.35
C ASN A 203 8.26 13.53 -11.39
N ASN A 204 7.94 13.68 -12.67
CA ASN A 204 8.91 13.74 -13.76
C ASN A 204 9.31 15.20 -14.05
N LEU A 205 10.62 15.47 -14.19
CA LEU A 205 11.14 16.79 -14.54
C LEU A 205 10.66 17.23 -15.94
N ASP A 206 10.73 16.35 -16.95
CA ASP A 206 10.35 16.68 -18.34
C ASP A 206 8.87 17.06 -18.45
N GLU A 207 8.03 16.41 -17.63
CA GLU A 207 6.60 16.68 -17.56
C GLU A 207 6.31 18.03 -16.87
N LYS A 208 7.07 18.39 -15.82
CA LYS A 208 6.98 19.73 -15.20
C LYS A 208 7.34 20.84 -16.17
N VAL A 209 8.39 20.60 -16.98
CA VAL A 209 8.82 21.54 -18.02
C VAL A 209 7.77 21.66 -19.10
N SER A 210 7.20 20.54 -19.56
CA SER A 210 6.12 20.51 -20.55
C SER A 210 4.88 21.27 -20.06
N VAL A 211 4.46 21.06 -18.81
CA VAL A 211 3.33 21.81 -18.22
C VAL A 211 3.63 23.30 -18.16
N LEU A 212 4.84 23.69 -17.71
CA LEU A 212 5.23 25.10 -17.65
C LEU A 212 5.27 25.74 -19.04
N ASN A 213 5.88 25.08 -20.03
CA ASN A 213 5.96 25.60 -21.39
C ASN A 213 4.57 25.76 -22.01
N ARG A 214 3.66 24.79 -21.81
CA ARG A 214 2.27 24.93 -22.30
C ARG A 214 1.51 26.08 -21.65
N LEU A 215 1.78 26.40 -20.38
CA LEU A 215 1.22 27.58 -19.73
C LEU A 215 1.80 28.87 -20.30
N LEU A 216 3.11 28.89 -20.57
CA LEU A 216 3.81 30.02 -21.18
C LEU A 216 3.46 30.21 -22.65
N ASP A 217 3.10 29.15 -23.37
CA ASP A 217 2.68 29.21 -24.76
C ASP A 217 1.17 29.49 -24.90
N GLU A 218 0.44 29.59 -23.78
CA GLU A 218 -1.02 29.71 -23.73
C GLU A 218 -1.75 28.56 -24.47
N THR A 219 -1.09 27.40 -24.61
CA THR A 219 -1.58 26.24 -25.39
C THR A 219 -2.26 25.17 -24.54
N LEU A 220 -2.30 25.34 -23.22
CA LEU A 220 -2.94 24.39 -22.32
C LEU A 220 -4.47 24.48 -22.44
N THR A 221 -5.09 23.52 -23.14
CA THR A 221 -6.55 23.38 -23.18
C THR A 221 -7.09 22.69 -21.93
N PHE A 222 -8.24 23.13 -21.43
CA PHE A 222 -8.86 22.56 -20.23
C PHE A 222 -9.30 21.12 -20.46
N GLY A 223 -8.59 20.22 -19.81
CA GLY A 223 -8.85 18.79 -19.79
C GLY A 223 -7.74 18.14 -18.98
N VAL A 224 -8.11 17.34 -17.99
CA VAL A 224 -7.16 16.52 -17.22
C VAL A 224 -6.27 15.79 -18.24
N PRO A 225 -4.94 15.94 -18.23
CA PRO A 225 -4.09 14.96 -18.87
C PRO A 225 -4.26 13.70 -18.02
N SER A 226 -5.27 12.90 -18.33
CA SER A 226 -5.31 11.51 -17.92
C SER A 226 -4.00 10.94 -18.45
N VAL A 227 -3.12 10.57 -17.52
CA VAL A 227 -1.88 9.85 -17.78
C VAL A 227 -2.23 8.66 -18.66
N LYS A 228 -2.11 8.81 -19.98
CA LYS A 228 -2.01 7.70 -20.91
C LYS A 228 -0.68 7.05 -20.56
N ARG A 229 -0.72 6.03 -19.70
CA ARG A 229 0.33 5.01 -19.62
C ARG A 229 0.60 4.59 -21.07
N ASN A 230 1.85 4.72 -21.51
CA ASN A 230 2.35 4.23 -22.79
C ASN A 230 1.80 2.83 -23.11
N GLN A 231 0.69 2.79 -23.87
CA GLN A 231 0.41 1.71 -24.79
C GLN A 231 1.13 2.09 -26.07
N GLN A 232 1.97 1.18 -26.57
CA GLN A 232 2.60 1.30 -27.88
C GLN A 232 1.55 1.72 -28.92
N GLU A 233 1.83 2.83 -29.59
CA GLU A 233 1.13 3.25 -30.80
C GLU A 233 1.30 2.16 -31.85
N THR A 234 0.25 1.36 -32.05
CA THR A 234 -0.04 0.81 -33.37
C THR A 234 -0.57 1.97 -34.21
N THR A 235 0.25 2.41 -35.15
CA THR A 235 -0.17 3.25 -36.28
C THR A 235 -1.30 2.56 -37.01
N ASP A 236 -2.46 3.20 -37.10
CA ASP A 236 -3.30 3.11 -38.29
C ASP A 236 -4.17 4.37 -38.41
N GLU A 237 -3.94 5.07 -39.52
CA GLU A 237 -4.73 6.17 -40.02
C GLU A 237 -6.06 5.64 -40.57
N SER A 238 -7.19 6.19 -40.13
CA SER A 238 -8.18 6.81 -41.03
C SER A 238 -9.45 7.19 -40.27
N SER A 239 -9.81 8.47 -40.42
CA SER A 239 -11.11 9.03 -40.15
C SER A 239 -12.12 8.59 -41.23
N ASP A 240 -13.32 8.14 -40.85
CA ASP A 240 -14.51 8.97 -41.01
C ASP A 240 -15.80 8.35 -40.44
N LYS A 241 -16.74 9.25 -40.14
CA LYS A 241 -17.99 9.08 -39.42
C LYS A 241 -19.05 8.25 -40.18
N VAL A 242 -19.93 7.59 -39.41
CA VAL A 242 -21.42 7.58 -39.49
C VAL A 242 -22.02 6.18 -39.16
N ARG A 243 -23.16 6.25 -38.47
CA ARG A 243 -23.93 5.28 -37.66
C ARG A 243 -24.76 4.25 -38.52
N PRO A 244 -25.60 3.37 -37.92
CA PRO A 244 -25.41 1.94 -37.66
C PRO A 244 -26.25 0.97 -38.55
N SER A 245 -25.99 -0.35 -38.55
CA SER A 245 -27.01 -1.43 -38.42
C SER A 245 -26.52 -2.88 -38.68
N LYS A 246 -27.14 -3.81 -37.92
CA LYS A 246 -27.56 -5.20 -38.24
C LYS A 246 -26.54 -6.28 -38.68
N ARG A 247 -26.41 -7.29 -37.78
CA ARG A 247 -26.35 -8.76 -37.99
C ARG A 247 -26.15 -9.30 -39.42
N LYS A 248 -25.13 -10.15 -39.62
CA LYS A 248 -25.25 -11.59 -40.00
C LYS A 248 -23.90 -12.33 -40.08
N SER A 249 -23.88 -13.51 -39.45
CA SER A 249 -23.21 -14.80 -39.75
C SER A 249 -21.89 -14.88 -40.55
N THR A 250 -20.87 -15.49 -39.90
CA THR A 250 -19.96 -16.62 -40.25
C THR A 250 -19.81 -17.12 -41.72
N PRO A 251 -18.79 -17.95 -42.11
CA PRO A 251 -17.48 -18.33 -41.51
C PRO A 251 -16.27 -18.42 -42.52
N ALA A 252 -15.09 -18.81 -41.98
CA ALA A 252 -14.00 -19.64 -42.56
C ALA A 252 -12.88 -19.05 -43.47
N ASN A 253 -11.64 -19.32 -43.02
CA ASN A 253 -10.28 -19.33 -43.62
C ASN A 253 -10.18 -19.77 -45.12
N PRO A 254 -9.07 -19.54 -45.88
CA PRO A 254 -7.65 -19.57 -45.45
C PRO A 254 -6.62 -18.60 -46.13
N LEU A 255 -5.38 -18.64 -45.63
CA LEU A 255 -4.07 -18.21 -46.20
C LEU A 255 -3.83 -18.65 -47.68
N PRO A 256 -2.77 -18.26 -48.46
CA PRO A 256 -1.43 -17.76 -48.05
C PRO A 256 -0.68 -16.76 -49.01
N LYS A 257 0.57 -16.41 -48.64
CA LYS A 257 1.71 -15.82 -49.42
C LYS A 257 1.61 -14.30 -49.69
N GLU A 258 2.67 -13.50 -49.67
CA GLU A 258 4.07 -13.71 -50.04
C GLU A 258 5.00 -12.62 -49.47
N ILE A 259 6.30 -12.85 -49.64
CA ILE A 259 7.49 -12.19 -49.09
C ILE A 259 7.68 -10.76 -49.60
N THR A 260 8.26 -9.86 -48.80
CA THR A 260 9.25 -8.88 -49.30
C THR A 260 10.17 -8.34 -48.21
N ASP A 261 11.47 -8.46 -48.49
CA ASP A 261 12.61 -7.90 -47.76
C ASP A 261 12.54 -6.38 -47.63
N LEU A 262 12.93 -5.81 -46.48
CA LEU A 262 13.56 -4.48 -46.44
C LEU A 262 14.51 -4.31 -45.24
N LYS A 263 15.81 -4.34 -45.58
CA LYS A 263 16.95 -3.50 -45.12
C LYS A 263 17.28 -3.38 -43.63
N ALA A 264 18.39 -4.04 -43.29
CA ALA A 264 19.21 -3.79 -42.12
C ALA A 264 19.76 -2.34 -42.07
N SER A 265 19.78 -1.75 -40.88
CA SER A 265 20.60 -0.59 -40.53
C SER A 265 21.60 -0.98 -39.43
N PRO A 266 22.83 -0.42 -39.42
CA PRO A 266 23.93 -0.91 -38.59
C PRO A 266 23.80 -0.50 -37.11
N PRO A 267 24.38 -1.27 -36.17
CA PRO A 267 24.36 -0.91 -34.76
C PRO A 267 25.33 0.25 -34.50
N ARG A 268 24.84 1.31 -33.84
CA ARG A 268 25.68 2.38 -33.29
C ARG A 268 26.49 1.86 -32.11
N GLU A 269 27.80 2.09 -32.18
CA GLU A 269 28.77 1.88 -31.09
C GLU A 269 28.37 2.64 -29.82
N LYS A 270 28.33 1.93 -28.69
CA LYS A 270 28.29 2.55 -27.36
C LYS A 270 29.70 2.57 -26.77
N ILE A 271 30.23 3.77 -26.62
CA ILE A 271 31.48 4.10 -25.91
C ILE A 271 31.34 3.72 -24.42
N PRO A 272 32.31 3.01 -23.81
CA PRO A 272 32.27 2.68 -22.39
C PRO A 272 32.82 3.83 -21.54
N ARG A 273 32.06 4.29 -20.54
CA ARG A 273 32.59 5.17 -19.47
C ARG A 273 32.76 4.41 -18.15
N ARG A 274 34.03 4.02 -17.96
CA ARG A 274 34.86 3.85 -16.74
C ARG A 274 34.21 3.57 -15.37
N GLN A 275 34.63 2.40 -14.88
CA GLN A 275 35.39 2.11 -13.64
C GLN A 275 34.71 2.25 -12.27
N SER A 276 34.43 1.05 -11.76
CA SER A 276 34.30 0.65 -10.36
C SER A 276 35.51 1.04 -9.51
N LEU A 277 35.24 1.57 -8.31
CA LEU A 277 36.14 1.49 -7.17
C LEU A 277 35.59 0.42 -6.23
N ALA A 278 36.27 -0.73 -6.22
CA ALA A 278 36.09 -1.78 -5.24
C ALA A 278 36.68 -1.31 -3.90
N TYR A 279 35.95 -1.49 -2.80
CA TYR A 279 36.53 -1.44 -1.46
C TYR A 279 36.88 -2.86 -1.02
N ALA A 280 38.16 -3.08 -0.76
CA ALA A 280 38.72 -4.29 -0.19
C ALA A 280 38.31 -4.40 1.29
N LEU A 281 37.89 -5.60 1.69
CA LEU A 281 37.78 -5.99 3.10
C LEU A 281 39.20 -6.19 3.63
N GLY A 282 39.62 -5.27 4.52
CA GLY A 282 40.86 -5.37 5.27
C GLY A 282 40.65 -6.10 6.59
N GLU A 283 41.57 -7.03 6.85
CA GLU A 283 41.69 -7.92 8.00
C GLU A 283 41.74 -7.16 9.33
N ALA A 284 41.08 -7.73 10.36
CA ALA A 284 41.21 -7.30 11.74
C ALA A 284 42.54 -7.83 12.29
N ASN A 285 43.38 -6.94 12.80
CA ASN A 285 44.48 -7.27 13.71
C ASN A 285 44.19 -6.71 15.10
N ASP A 286 44.58 -7.50 16.09
CA ASP A 286 44.42 -7.34 17.52
C ASP A 286 45.05 -6.06 18.11
N ASP A 287 44.38 -5.49 19.12
CA ASP A 287 44.85 -5.29 20.50
C ASP A 287 44.22 -4.05 21.16
N PRO A 288 43.85 -4.11 22.46
CA PRO A 288 43.19 -3.02 23.17
C PRO A 288 44.21 -2.13 23.92
N PRO A 289 43.89 -0.84 24.15
CA PRO A 289 44.40 -0.17 25.32
C PRO A 289 43.28 0.42 26.20
N GLN A 290 43.20 -0.17 27.39
CA GLN A 290 43.25 0.46 28.71
C GLN A 290 42.56 1.82 28.93
N LEU A 291 41.65 1.78 29.91
CA LEU A 291 41.12 2.90 30.70
C LEU A 291 42.21 3.88 31.16
N PRO A 292 41.81 5.13 31.46
CA PRO A 292 41.95 5.54 32.85
C PRO A 292 40.69 6.18 33.45
N THR A 293 40.45 5.73 34.67
CA THR A 293 39.70 6.33 35.78
C THR A 293 40.03 7.82 36.00
N GLN A 294 39.03 8.64 36.31
CA GLN A 294 38.79 9.12 37.69
C GLN A 294 37.53 10.01 37.81
N PRO A 295 36.96 10.10 39.04
CA PRO A 295 35.61 10.58 39.31
C PRO A 295 35.58 12.03 39.83
N ALA A 296 34.40 12.67 39.78
CA ALA A 296 34.13 13.86 40.57
C ALA A 296 32.82 13.68 41.37
N GLN A 297 32.99 13.80 42.70
CA GLN A 297 31.96 13.75 43.74
C GLN A 297 31.16 15.05 43.87
N ARG A 298 30.06 14.91 44.63
CA ARG A 298 29.23 15.89 45.39
C ARG A 298 27.91 16.24 44.67
N SER A 299 26.74 16.19 45.31
CA SER A 299 26.42 16.33 46.74
C SER A 299 25.10 15.61 47.07
N ALA A 300 25.01 15.08 48.29
CA ALA A 300 23.79 14.55 48.89
C ALA A 300 22.80 15.67 49.24
N SER A 301 21.49 15.39 49.13
CA SER A 301 20.56 15.29 50.27
C SER A 301 19.14 15.67 49.85
N ALA A 302 18.22 14.70 49.90
CA ALA A 302 16.87 14.78 50.47
C ALA A 302 16.10 13.51 50.09
N GLU A 303 16.02 12.55 51.02
CA GLU A 303 14.95 11.54 51.00
C GLU A 303 13.62 12.24 51.32
N PRO A 304 12.52 11.79 50.69
CA PRO A 304 11.52 11.16 51.52
C PRO A 304 10.91 9.89 50.91
N GLU A 305 10.71 8.94 51.82
CA GLU A 305 9.57 8.04 51.97
C GLU A 305 9.26 7.03 50.85
N ALA A 306 9.53 5.79 51.22
CA ALA A 306 9.12 4.56 50.60
C ALA A 306 7.66 4.59 50.09
N ARG A 307 7.51 4.41 48.77
CA ARG A 307 6.33 3.79 48.18
C ARG A 307 6.70 2.43 47.63
N VAL A 308 5.96 1.47 48.16
CA VAL A 308 5.86 0.05 47.85
C VAL A 308 5.56 -0.18 46.36
N ASP A 309 6.26 -1.16 45.81
CA ASP A 309 5.97 -1.93 44.58
C ASP A 309 5.60 -1.13 43.32
N SER A 310 6.62 -0.65 42.63
CA SER A 310 6.60 -0.65 41.17
C SER A 310 7.54 -1.75 40.70
N GLU A 311 6.98 -2.85 40.19
CA GLU A 311 7.71 -3.80 39.35
C GLU A 311 8.44 -2.98 38.28
N GLU A 312 9.77 -2.89 38.40
CA GLU A 312 10.61 -2.49 37.27
C GLU A 312 10.32 -3.50 36.17
N ILE A 313 9.55 -3.08 35.17
CA ILE A 313 9.48 -3.78 33.89
C ILE A 313 10.92 -3.88 33.43
N GLU A 314 11.50 -5.08 33.49
CA GLU A 314 12.73 -5.41 32.80
C GLU A 314 12.49 -5.07 31.32
N THR A 315 12.87 -3.86 30.92
CA THR A 315 13.02 -3.53 29.51
C THR A 315 14.16 -4.39 29.01
N VAL A 316 13.80 -5.54 28.43
CA VAL A 316 14.70 -6.38 27.65
C VAL A 316 15.46 -5.45 26.71
N ARG A 317 16.76 -5.29 26.97
CA ARG A 317 17.66 -4.60 26.05
C ARG A 317 17.68 -5.43 24.76
N ILE A 318 16.91 -5.00 23.78
CA ILE A 318 17.07 -5.46 22.41
C ILE A 318 18.36 -4.82 21.92
N ASP A 319 19.45 -5.59 21.91
CA ASP A 319 20.69 -5.20 21.25
C ASP A 319 20.44 -5.17 19.74
N ALA A 320 19.98 -4.01 19.25
CA ALA A 320 19.93 -3.71 17.83
C ALA A 320 21.36 -3.62 17.26
N PRO A 321 21.58 -3.95 15.97
CA PRO A 321 22.91 -3.99 15.39
C PRO A 321 23.68 -2.66 15.56
N PRO A 322 25.01 -2.70 15.75
CA PRO A 322 25.85 -1.58 16.18
C PRO A 322 25.99 -0.42 15.17
N GLU A 323 25.25 -0.46 14.05
CA GLU A 323 25.47 0.38 12.87
C GLU A 323 24.84 1.79 12.96
N PHE A 324 24.09 2.12 14.01
CA PHE A 324 23.39 3.41 14.12
C PHE A 324 23.94 4.34 15.22
N SER A 325 24.20 5.59 14.82
CA SER A 325 24.61 6.63 15.76
C SER A 325 23.50 6.92 16.81
N PRO A 326 23.85 7.38 18.03
CA PRO A 326 22.87 7.70 19.07
C PRO A 326 21.79 8.72 18.64
N SER A 327 22.11 9.64 17.72
CA SER A 327 21.18 10.64 17.21
C SER A 327 20.19 10.05 16.19
N GLU A 328 20.64 9.14 15.33
CA GLU A 328 19.78 8.36 14.42
C GLU A 328 18.86 7.44 15.20
N ARG A 329 19.36 6.82 16.28
CA ARG A 329 18.54 6.06 17.24
C ARG A 329 17.43 6.94 17.81
N ARG A 330 17.75 8.09 18.42
CA ARG A 330 16.71 8.98 18.99
C ARG A 330 15.71 9.48 17.96
N LYS A 331 16.14 9.79 16.74
CA LYS A 331 15.25 10.26 15.68
C LYS A 331 14.32 9.16 15.19
N ARG A 332 14.82 7.92 15.08
CA ARG A 332 14.01 6.74 14.75
C ARG A 332 13.07 6.38 15.89
N TYR A 333 13.52 6.33 17.14
CA TYR A 333 12.65 6.11 18.32
C TYR A 333 11.60 7.22 18.49
N GLY A 334 11.94 8.48 18.18
CA GLY A 334 10.96 9.58 18.19
C GLY A 334 9.92 9.44 17.09
N ASN A 335 10.31 9.01 15.89
CA ASN A 335 9.37 8.67 14.82
C ASN A 335 8.52 7.45 15.20
N LEU A 336 9.12 6.46 15.86
CA LEU A 336 8.49 5.25 16.39
C LEU A 336 7.36 5.57 17.36
N LEU A 337 7.63 6.42 18.35
CA LEU A 337 6.64 6.86 19.33
C LEU A 337 5.54 7.69 18.67
N ASN A 338 5.86 8.50 17.65
CA ASN A 338 4.87 9.27 16.91
C ASN A 338 4.01 8.41 15.96
N VAL A 339 4.59 7.35 15.39
CA VAL A 339 3.92 6.38 14.52
C VAL A 339 3.07 5.42 15.35
N GLN A 340 3.55 4.96 16.51
CA GLN A 340 2.75 4.26 17.53
C GLN A 340 1.64 5.16 18.07
N ALA A 341 1.89 6.43 18.38
CA ALA A 341 0.84 7.37 18.78
C ALA A 341 -0.17 7.62 17.66
N GLY A 342 0.28 7.62 16.39
CA GLY A 342 -0.56 7.67 15.19
C GLY A 342 -1.32 6.36 14.90
N GLN A 343 -0.84 5.21 15.40
CA GLN A 343 -1.51 3.91 15.29
C GLN A 343 -2.42 3.60 16.46
N ASN A 344 -2.13 4.13 17.64
CA ASN A 344 -3.14 4.35 18.65
C ASN A 344 -4.20 5.33 18.11
N ALA A 345 -3.99 6.04 17.00
CA ALA A 345 -5.09 6.71 16.30
C ALA A 345 -5.97 5.76 15.44
N LEU A 346 -5.59 4.50 15.17
CA LEU A 346 -6.56 3.45 14.81
C LEU A 346 -7.47 3.12 16.02
N SER A 347 -7.05 3.44 17.25
CA SER A 347 -7.94 3.54 18.41
C SER A 347 -8.88 4.76 18.37
N ARG A 348 -8.77 5.67 17.38
CA ARG A 348 -9.90 6.59 17.08
C ARG A 348 -11.08 5.88 16.43
N SER A 349 -10.86 4.71 15.82
CA SER A 349 -11.97 3.81 15.48
C SER A 349 -12.50 3.09 16.73
N ASP A 350 -11.68 2.84 17.77
CA ASP A 350 -12.16 2.37 19.09
C ASP A 350 -12.98 3.42 19.84
N MET A 351 -12.70 4.72 19.67
CA MET A 351 -13.52 5.80 20.28
C MET A 351 -14.98 5.82 19.81
N GLN A 352 -15.33 5.08 18.76
CA GLN A 352 -16.69 4.97 18.23
C GLN A 352 -17.29 3.57 18.33
N ARG A 353 -16.58 2.60 18.93
CA ARG A 353 -17.07 1.23 19.09
C ARG A 353 -17.91 1.12 20.35
N PHE A 354 -19.06 0.49 20.20
CA PHE A 354 -19.92 0.18 21.33
C PHE A 354 -19.72 -1.28 21.73
N SER A 355 -19.85 -1.54 23.03
CA SER A 355 -19.74 -2.91 23.54
C SER A 355 -20.89 -3.77 23.01
N ARG A 356 -20.64 -5.09 22.92
CA ARG A 356 -21.66 -6.10 22.57
C ARG A 356 -22.93 -5.94 23.42
N ARG A 357 -22.79 -5.67 24.72
CA ARG A 357 -23.90 -5.41 25.64
C ARG A 357 -24.72 -4.19 25.22
N GLN A 358 -24.08 -3.04 25.01
CA GLN A 358 -24.77 -1.79 24.66
C GLN A 358 -25.56 -1.92 23.36
N LEU A 359 -24.96 -2.53 22.34
CA LEU A 359 -25.60 -2.76 21.05
C LEU A 359 -26.79 -3.72 21.19
N SER A 360 -26.64 -4.80 21.94
CA SER A 360 -27.72 -5.77 22.19
C SER A 360 -28.90 -5.14 22.92
N THR A 361 -28.66 -4.34 23.96
CA THR A 361 -29.72 -3.62 24.68
C THR A 361 -30.47 -2.64 23.79
N TRP A 362 -29.77 -1.90 22.93
CA TRP A 362 -30.46 -1.03 21.97
C TRP A 362 -31.22 -1.84 20.92
N LEU A 363 -30.65 -2.94 20.43
CA LEU A 363 -31.28 -3.79 19.44
C LEU A 363 -32.63 -4.30 19.95
N GLU A 364 -32.70 -4.79 21.18
CA GLU A 364 -33.95 -5.23 21.84
C GLU A 364 -35.00 -4.10 21.88
N GLN A 365 -34.60 -2.88 22.25
CA GLN A 365 -35.49 -1.70 22.22
C GLN A 365 -36.00 -1.37 20.81
N PHE A 366 -35.20 -1.60 19.77
CA PHE A 366 -35.65 -1.43 18.39
C PHE A 366 -36.58 -2.57 17.95
N VAL A 367 -36.35 -3.80 18.41
CA VAL A 367 -37.21 -4.95 18.09
C VAL A 367 -38.64 -4.72 18.57
N GLU A 368 -38.81 -4.23 19.81
CA GLU A 368 -40.14 -3.95 20.38
C GLU A 368 -40.95 -2.93 19.55
N GLU A 369 -40.27 -1.97 18.91
CA GLU A 369 -40.90 -0.87 18.18
C GLU A 369 -41.07 -1.18 16.68
N GLU A 370 -40.06 -1.78 16.04
CA GLU A 370 -40.09 -2.14 14.62
C GLU A 370 -39.04 -3.24 14.29
N PRO A 371 -39.47 -4.52 14.24
CA PRO A 371 -38.57 -5.67 14.07
C PRO A 371 -37.71 -5.61 12.80
N LEU A 372 -38.22 -5.02 11.71
CA LEU A 372 -37.49 -4.95 10.43
C LEU A 372 -36.28 -3.99 10.50
N THR A 373 -36.39 -2.83 11.17
CA THR A 373 -35.24 -1.95 11.49
C THR A 373 -34.26 -2.71 12.36
N ALA A 374 -34.72 -3.47 13.37
CA ALA A 374 -33.81 -4.26 14.19
C ALA A 374 -33.05 -5.31 13.37
N CYS A 375 -33.71 -5.99 12.43
CA CYS A 375 -33.06 -6.91 11.49
C CYS A 375 -32.01 -6.19 10.62
N PHE A 376 -32.35 -5.01 10.09
CA PHE A 376 -31.42 -4.16 9.34
C PHE A 376 -30.19 -3.76 10.18
N LEU A 377 -30.38 -3.40 11.44
CA LEU A 377 -29.31 -3.05 12.38
C LEU A 377 -28.45 -4.26 12.73
N LEU A 378 -29.05 -5.43 12.96
CA LEU A 378 -28.33 -6.67 13.23
C LEU A 378 -27.44 -7.05 12.04
N LEU A 379 -27.96 -7.00 10.81
CA LEU A 379 -27.16 -7.28 9.61
C LEU A 379 -26.07 -6.22 9.38
N THR A 380 -26.36 -4.94 9.64
CA THR A 380 -25.35 -3.87 9.60
C THR A 380 -24.22 -4.16 10.59
N TRP A 381 -24.56 -4.59 11.81
CA TRP A 381 -23.61 -4.92 12.85
C TRP A 381 -22.84 -6.21 12.57
N SER A 382 -23.50 -7.29 12.19
CA SER A 382 -22.88 -8.61 12.03
C SER A 382 -22.00 -8.68 10.78
N LEU A 383 -22.38 -7.99 9.70
CA LEU A 383 -21.59 -7.90 8.46
C LEU A 383 -20.56 -6.77 8.52
N GLY A 384 -20.84 -5.68 9.26
CA GLY A 384 -20.06 -4.44 9.19
C GLY A 384 -20.26 -3.67 7.89
N MET A 385 -21.27 -4.04 7.11
CA MET A 385 -21.59 -3.43 5.82
C MET A 385 -22.08 -1.99 5.97
N ALA A 386 -21.74 -1.14 4.99
CA ALA A 386 -22.24 0.23 4.95
C ALA A 386 -23.79 0.22 4.89
N PRO A 387 -24.48 0.96 5.78
CA PRO A 387 -25.95 1.02 5.82
C PRO A 387 -26.57 1.40 4.48
N GLU A 388 -25.95 2.34 3.76
CA GLU A 388 -26.41 2.83 2.47
C GLU A 388 -26.42 1.71 1.41
N ARG A 389 -25.49 0.77 1.55
CA ARG A 389 -25.38 -0.39 0.67
C ARG A 389 -26.39 -1.47 1.04
N LEU A 390 -26.54 -1.75 2.33
CA LEU A 390 -27.55 -2.70 2.80
C LEU A 390 -28.98 -2.21 2.50
N ALA A 391 -29.20 -0.89 2.44
CA ALA A 391 -30.49 -0.28 2.11
C ALA A 391 -30.97 -0.59 0.67
N VAL A 392 -30.07 -0.94 -0.25
CA VAL A 392 -30.43 -1.34 -1.63
C VAL A 392 -30.69 -2.84 -1.78
N LEU A 393 -30.69 -3.60 -0.68
CA LEU A 393 -31.02 -5.03 -0.68
C LEU A 393 -32.36 -5.28 -1.39
N ARG A 394 -32.34 -6.24 -2.33
CA ARG A 394 -33.49 -6.72 -3.07
C ARG A 394 -33.83 -8.15 -2.68
N VAL A 395 -35.11 -8.46 -2.53
CA VAL A 395 -35.58 -9.84 -2.34
C VAL A 395 -35.89 -10.46 -3.70
N GLY A 396 -35.28 -11.59 -4.02
CA GLY A 396 -35.51 -12.29 -5.28
C GLY A 396 -34.55 -13.45 -5.55
N THR A 397 -34.82 -14.22 -6.61
CA THR A 397 -34.04 -15.42 -6.97
C THR A 397 -32.90 -15.16 -7.96
N GLY A 398 -32.82 -13.95 -8.53
CA GLY A 398 -31.79 -13.58 -9.49
C GLY A 398 -30.42 -13.33 -8.85
N ALA A 399 -29.36 -13.33 -9.65
CA ALA A 399 -28.03 -12.92 -9.22
C ALA A 399 -27.91 -11.39 -9.10
N PRO A 400 -26.93 -10.86 -8.36
CA PRO A 400 -26.56 -9.45 -8.42
C PRO A 400 -26.07 -9.09 -9.84
N ILE A 401 -26.52 -7.96 -10.37
CA ILE A 401 -26.21 -7.53 -11.75
C ILE A 401 -25.25 -6.33 -11.71
N GLU A 402 -25.40 -5.46 -10.70
CA GLU A 402 -24.57 -4.29 -10.50
C GLU A 402 -23.61 -4.43 -9.30
N ASN A 403 -22.63 -3.54 -9.19
CA ASN A 403 -21.61 -3.59 -8.13
C ASN A 403 -22.19 -3.39 -6.72
N GLU A 404 -23.21 -2.55 -6.62
CA GLU A 404 -23.86 -2.23 -5.34
C GLU A 404 -25.06 -3.15 -5.06
N ASP A 405 -25.41 -4.05 -5.99
CA ASP A 405 -26.52 -4.95 -5.79
C ASP A 405 -26.25 -5.94 -4.65
N ILE A 406 -27.27 -6.08 -3.81
CA ILE A 406 -27.37 -7.11 -2.78
C ILE A 406 -28.69 -7.83 -2.99
N VAL A 407 -28.64 -9.16 -3.10
CA VAL A 407 -29.83 -9.96 -3.36
C VAL A 407 -30.00 -11.00 -2.27
N LEU A 408 -31.17 -11.01 -1.62
CA LEU A 408 -31.59 -12.07 -0.72
C LEU A 408 -32.53 -13.03 -1.46
N ASN A 409 -32.12 -14.29 -1.59
CA ASN A 409 -32.97 -15.35 -2.09
C ASN A 409 -33.77 -15.98 -0.93
N PRO A 410 -35.11 -15.79 -0.89
CA PRO A 410 -35.92 -16.28 0.22
C PRO A 410 -36.10 -17.80 0.23
N ILE A 411 -35.78 -18.49 -0.88
CA ILE A 411 -35.91 -19.96 -0.98
C ILE A 411 -34.65 -20.65 -0.46
N THR A 412 -33.47 -20.13 -0.86
CA THR A 412 -32.19 -20.72 -0.46
C THR A 412 -31.60 -20.09 0.80
N HIS A 413 -32.25 -19.04 1.32
CA HIS A 413 -31.81 -18.23 2.45
C HIS A 413 -30.45 -17.54 2.21
N ARG A 414 -30.06 -17.37 0.93
CA ARG A 414 -28.76 -16.83 0.55
C ARG A 414 -28.82 -15.34 0.29
N LEU A 415 -28.02 -14.59 1.03
CA LEU A 415 -27.64 -13.21 0.76
C LEU A 415 -26.41 -13.19 -0.15
N THR A 416 -26.54 -12.66 -1.36
CA THR A 416 -25.47 -12.60 -2.36
C THR A 416 -25.11 -11.15 -2.69
N TYR A 417 -23.82 -10.82 -2.69
CA TYR A 417 -23.32 -9.48 -3.02
C TYR A 417 -21.88 -9.51 -3.51
N ARG A 418 -21.49 -8.49 -4.28
CA ARG A 418 -20.10 -8.32 -4.73
C ARG A 418 -19.20 -7.83 -3.60
N VAL A 419 -17.96 -8.30 -3.53
CA VAL A 419 -16.93 -7.67 -2.68
C VAL A 419 -16.22 -6.57 -3.47
N LEU A 420 -16.40 -5.32 -3.03
CA LEU A 420 -15.81 -4.14 -3.64
C LEU A 420 -14.32 -4.02 -3.31
N ASN A 421 -13.55 -3.44 -4.23
CA ASN A 421 -12.10 -3.23 -4.11
C ASN A 421 -11.26 -4.50 -3.89
N LEU A 422 -11.85 -5.68 -4.09
CA LEU A 422 -11.13 -6.95 -3.99
C LEU A 422 -9.95 -6.93 -4.98
N GLY A 423 -8.72 -7.00 -4.47
CA GLY A 423 -7.49 -6.89 -5.26
C GLY A 423 -7.22 -8.10 -6.15
N ALA A 424 -8.05 -9.14 -6.04
CA ALA A 424 -7.95 -10.35 -6.83
C ALA A 424 -8.19 -10.06 -8.32
N THR A 425 -7.49 -10.80 -9.17
CA THR A 425 -7.76 -10.76 -10.61
C THR A 425 -9.15 -11.36 -10.87
N PRO A 426 -10.05 -10.64 -11.56
CA PRO A 426 -11.33 -11.19 -11.99
C PRO A 426 -11.09 -12.40 -12.88
N ASP A 427 -11.86 -13.47 -12.68
CA ASP A 427 -11.87 -14.57 -13.64
C ASP A 427 -12.57 -14.12 -14.93
N LEU A 428 -11.76 -13.68 -15.89
CA LEU A 428 -12.24 -13.22 -17.18
C LEU A 428 -12.69 -14.36 -18.10
N GLN A 429 -12.20 -15.59 -17.90
CA GLN A 429 -12.55 -16.71 -18.79
C GLN A 429 -14.04 -17.03 -18.77
N ASN A 430 -14.72 -16.69 -17.67
CA ASN A 430 -16.17 -16.80 -17.52
C ASN A 430 -16.95 -15.48 -17.74
N THR A 431 -16.28 -14.36 -18.05
CA THR A 431 -16.92 -13.03 -18.13
C THR A 431 -16.63 -12.22 -19.39
N VAL A 432 -15.75 -12.68 -20.31
CA VAL A 432 -15.57 -11.97 -21.61
C VAL A 432 -16.86 -12.05 -22.43
N GLY A 433 -17.63 -10.96 -22.43
CA GLY A 433 -18.90 -10.82 -23.16
C GLY A 433 -20.16 -11.12 -22.32
N SER A 434 -20.01 -11.50 -21.05
CA SER A 434 -21.12 -11.69 -20.12
C SER A 434 -21.37 -10.40 -19.31
N THR A 435 -22.64 -10.07 -19.05
CA THR A 435 -23.02 -9.02 -18.09
C THR A 435 -22.91 -9.49 -16.63
N GLU A 436 -22.54 -10.75 -16.40
CA GLU A 436 -22.48 -11.34 -15.08
C GLU A 436 -21.20 -10.95 -14.34
N LEU A 437 -21.33 -10.79 -13.02
CA LEU A 437 -20.22 -10.53 -12.13
C LEU A 437 -19.34 -11.78 -11.97
N PRO A 438 -18.00 -11.65 -11.88
CA PRO A 438 -17.12 -12.78 -11.67
C PRO A 438 -17.45 -13.52 -10.36
N ALA A 439 -17.62 -14.85 -10.44
CA ALA A 439 -17.99 -15.67 -9.28
C ALA A 439 -17.02 -15.52 -8.11
N ASN A 440 -15.71 -15.40 -8.40
CA ASN A 440 -14.67 -15.21 -7.39
C ASN A 440 -14.68 -13.82 -6.72
N HIS A 441 -15.62 -12.95 -7.07
CA HIS A 441 -15.89 -11.67 -6.41
C HIS A 441 -17.25 -11.63 -5.70
N LEU A 442 -18.03 -12.72 -5.75
CA LEU A 442 -19.36 -12.79 -5.15
C LEU A 442 -19.28 -13.50 -3.81
N MET A 443 -19.66 -12.79 -2.74
CA MET A 443 -19.91 -13.38 -1.45
C MET A 443 -21.33 -13.94 -1.43
N GLN A 444 -21.48 -15.17 -0.92
CA GLN A 444 -22.76 -15.82 -0.67
C GLN A 444 -22.81 -16.19 0.81
N LEU A 445 -23.77 -15.63 1.54
CA LEU A 445 -23.98 -15.88 2.96
C LEU A 445 -25.35 -16.49 3.19
N VAL A 446 -25.43 -17.58 3.96
CA VAL A 446 -26.71 -18.14 4.40
C VAL A 446 -27.15 -17.43 5.68
N LEU A 447 -28.38 -16.92 5.68
CA LEU A 447 -28.98 -16.24 6.83
C LEU A 447 -29.91 -17.19 7.60
N PRO A 448 -30.10 -16.98 8.93
CA PRO A 448 -31.11 -17.69 9.71
C PRO A 448 -32.52 -17.52 9.13
N ALA A 449 -33.31 -18.61 9.16
CA ALA A 449 -34.64 -18.66 8.55
C ALA A 449 -35.57 -17.55 9.09
N GLY A 450 -35.59 -17.33 10.41
CA GLY A 450 -36.41 -16.30 11.04
C GLY A 450 -36.11 -14.88 10.51
N LEU A 451 -34.84 -14.57 10.25
CA LEU A 451 -34.47 -13.28 9.65
C LEU A 451 -34.91 -13.18 8.19
N VAL A 452 -34.79 -14.27 7.42
CA VAL A 452 -35.23 -14.31 6.01
C VAL A 452 -36.74 -14.14 5.91
N GLU A 453 -37.51 -14.84 6.74
CA GLU A 453 -38.97 -14.73 6.82
C GLU A 453 -39.40 -13.31 7.18
N LEU A 454 -38.74 -12.69 8.17
CA LEU A 454 -39.00 -11.31 8.56
C LEU A 454 -38.74 -10.32 7.41
N ILE A 455 -37.65 -10.49 6.66
CA ILE A 455 -37.33 -9.63 5.51
C ILE A 455 -38.34 -9.84 4.37
N ALA A 456 -38.66 -11.10 4.04
CA ALA A 456 -39.55 -11.46 2.95
C ALA A 456 -41.02 -11.08 3.21
N SER A 457 -41.47 -11.19 4.47
CA SER A 457 -42.84 -10.85 4.87
C SER A 457 -43.17 -9.36 4.76
N SER A 458 -42.17 -8.48 4.62
CA SER A 458 -42.41 -7.05 4.39
C SER A 458 -43.15 -6.73 3.09
N GLY A 459 -43.19 -7.66 2.12
CA GLY A 459 -43.85 -7.52 0.83
C GLY A 459 -43.20 -6.50 -0.12
N ASN A 460 -42.12 -5.84 0.30
CA ASN A 460 -41.40 -4.84 -0.48
C ASN A 460 -40.26 -5.51 -1.27
N GLU A 461 -40.10 -5.13 -2.55
CA GLU A 461 -38.95 -5.58 -3.35
C GLU A 461 -37.63 -5.14 -2.71
N LYS A 462 -37.59 -3.94 -2.11
CA LYS A 462 -36.45 -3.37 -1.41
C LYS A 462 -36.78 -3.10 0.07
N PRO A 463 -36.77 -4.13 0.93
CA PRO A 463 -37.27 -4.06 2.31
C PRO A 463 -36.51 -3.05 3.19
N PHE A 464 -35.24 -2.76 2.85
CA PHE A 464 -34.38 -1.88 3.62
C PHE A 464 -34.29 -0.43 3.13
N GLN A 465 -34.95 -0.08 2.02
CA GLN A 465 -34.84 1.24 1.40
C GLN A 465 -35.25 2.38 2.34
N ALA A 466 -36.27 2.17 3.16
CA ALA A 466 -36.79 3.17 4.10
C ALA A 466 -36.14 3.12 5.50
N GLN A 467 -35.30 2.11 5.78
CA GLN A 467 -34.88 1.79 7.15
C GLN A 467 -33.91 2.81 7.73
N GLU A 468 -33.12 3.50 6.90
CA GLU A 468 -32.30 4.61 7.39
C GLU A 468 -33.15 5.76 7.96
N LYS A 469 -34.24 6.11 7.27
CA LYS A 469 -35.16 7.16 7.71
C LYS A 469 -35.89 6.68 8.96
N ARG A 470 -36.38 5.44 8.95
CA ARG A 470 -37.08 4.82 10.07
C ARG A 470 -36.21 4.78 11.32
N TYR A 471 -34.95 4.36 11.19
CA TYR A 471 -33.96 4.40 12.27
C TYR A 471 -33.82 5.79 12.89
N ARG A 472 -33.70 6.85 12.08
CA ARG A 472 -33.54 8.23 12.58
C ARG A 472 -34.77 8.69 13.37
N GLU A 473 -35.95 8.24 13.01
CA GLU A 473 -37.20 8.50 13.73
C GLU A 473 -37.25 7.72 15.04
N LEU A 474 -37.06 6.39 14.99
CA LEU A 474 -37.06 5.50 16.15
C LEU A 474 -35.99 5.89 17.18
N ARG A 475 -34.79 6.25 16.73
CA ARG A 475 -33.71 6.73 17.60
C ARG A 475 -34.12 7.93 18.44
N LYS A 476 -34.93 8.86 17.89
CA LYS A 476 -35.45 10.00 18.66
C LYS A 476 -36.47 9.55 19.70
N ASN A 477 -37.31 8.57 19.37
CA ASN A 477 -38.31 8.03 20.28
C ASN A 477 -37.68 7.23 21.43
N ILE A 478 -36.75 6.33 21.11
CA ILE A 478 -35.98 5.56 22.09
C ILE A 478 -35.20 6.50 23.02
N LYS A 479 -34.56 7.55 22.48
CA LYS A 479 -33.90 8.56 23.32
C LYS A 479 -34.85 9.24 24.30
N LYS A 480 -36.08 9.56 23.87
CA LYS A 480 -37.09 10.16 24.75
C LYS A 480 -37.57 9.18 25.83
N ARG A 481 -37.76 7.90 25.48
CA ARG A 481 -38.32 6.87 26.37
C ARG A 481 -37.31 6.37 27.39
N PHE A 482 -36.07 6.11 26.98
CA PHE A 482 -35.05 5.45 27.80
C PHE A 482 -33.91 6.39 28.23
N GLY A 483 -33.90 7.65 27.79
CA GLY A 483 -32.86 8.64 28.13
C GLY A 483 -31.49 8.40 27.49
N ALA A 484 -31.22 7.20 26.98
CA ALA A 484 -30.01 6.84 26.26
C ALA A 484 -30.17 7.17 24.77
N ASN A 485 -29.14 7.75 24.16
CA ASN A 485 -29.12 8.01 22.73
C ASN A 485 -28.43 6.84 22.01
N PRO A 486 -29.15 6.03 21.21
CA PRO A 486 -28.51 5.00 20.39
C PRO A 486 -27.43 5.62 19.50
N CYS A 487 -26.47 4.81 19.05
CA CYS A 487 -25.38 5.28 18.21
C CYS A 487 -25.87 5.71 16.80
N THR A 488 -24.97 6.07 15.89
CA THR A 488 -25.32 6.32 14.48
C THR A 488 -25.23 5.03 13.67
N LEU A 489 -25.88 4.97 12.50
CA LEU A 489 -25.80 3.77 11.63
C LEU A 489 -24.36 3.42 11.24
N LYS A 490 -23.51 4.43 11.00
CA LYS A 490 -22.07 4.22 10.74
C LYS A 490 -21.34 3.60 11.93
N GLN A 491 -21.77 3.92 13.15
CA GLN A 491 -21.21 3.35 14.38
C GLN A 491 -21.68 1.91 14.63
N TRP A 492 -22.90 1.55 14.21
CA TRP A 492 -23.34 0.15 14.17
C TRP A 492 -22.40 -0.69 13.29
N ALA A 493 -22.19 -0.25 12.04
CA ALA A 493 -21.29 -0.92 11.11
C ALA A 493 -19.83 -0.98 11.63
N ALA A 494 -19.32 0.12 12.18
CA ALA A 494 -17.98 0.17 12.75
C ALA A 494 -17.79 -0.73 13.99
N SER A 495 -18.88 -1.12 14.66
CA SER A 495 -18.85 -2.00 15.83
C SER A 495 -18.90 -3.49 15.47
N ALA A 496 -18.92 -3.85 14.19
CA ALA A 496 -18.85 -5.24 13.73
C ALA A 496 -17.65 -6.01 14.27
N VAL A 497 -16.53 -5.33 14.53
CA VAL A 497 -15.35 -5.93 15.15
C VAL A 497 -15.70 -6.59 16.50
N SER A 498 -16.62 -6.01 17.30
CA SER A 498 -17.04 -6.62 18.58
C SER A 498 -17.83 -7.92 18.43
N PHE A 499 -18.38 -8.17 17.24
CA PHE A 499 -19.04 -9.40 16.85
C PHE A 499 -18.04 -10.40 16.23
N GLN A 500 -17.08 -9.91 15.46
CA GLN A 500 -16.23 -10.73 14.58
C GLN A 500 -14.84 -11.12 15.17
N ALA A 501 -14.30 -10.33 16.10
CA ALA A 501 -12.86 -10.34 16.47
C ALA A 501 -12.29 -11.68 16.96
N GLU A 502 -13.13 -12.60 17.43
CA GLU A 502 -12.69 -13.90 17.96
C GLU A 502 -12.67 -15.03 16.90
N ARG A 503 -13.37 -14.85 15.77
CA ARG A 503 -13.60 -15.93 14.79
C ARG A 503 -13.10 -15.59 13.39
N LEU A 504 -12.99 -14.31 13.07
CA LEU A 504 -12.67 -13.82 11.73
C LEU A 504 -11.40 -12.98 11.78
N ASN A 505 -10.48 -13.24 10.85
CA ASN A 505 -9.34 -12.35 10.63
C ASN A 505 -9.78 -11.06 9.90
N THR A 506 -8.89 -10.08 9.81
CA THR A 506 -9.19 -8.73 9.30
C THR A 506 -9.73 -8.77 7.87
N LEU A 507 -9.16 -9.64 7.03
CA LEU A 507 -9.55 -9.73 5.62
C LEU A 507 -10.82 -10.55 5.42
N GLU A 508 -11.07 -11.57 6.25
CA GLU A 508 -12.35 -12.29 6.29
C GLU A 508 -13.48 -11.33 6.71
N ALA A 509 -13.25 -10.52 7.75
CA ALA A 509 -14.17 -9.47 8.18
C ALA A 509 -14.42 -8.42 7.07
N ALA A 510 -13.37 -7.98 6.37
CA ALA A 510 -13.52 -7.06 5.23
C ALA A 510 -14.30 -7.68 4.05
N THR A 511 -14.12 -8.98 3.83
CA THR A 511 -14.87 -9.76 2.83
C THR A 511 -16.34 -9.83 3.21
N LEU A 512 -16.68 -10.12 4.48
CA LEU A 512 -18.04 -10.11 5.00
C LEU A 512 -18.70 -8.72 4.89
N ARG A 513 -17.96 -7.66 5.19
CA ARG A 513 -18.41 -6.27 4.97
C ARG A 513 -18.76 -5.97 3.51
N GLY A 514 -18.24 -6.79 2.59
CA GLY A 514 -18.44 -6.65 1.16
C GLY A 514 -17.57 -5.55 0.54
N SER A 515 -16.54 -5.09 1.25
CA SER A 515 -15.57 -4.14 0.72
C SER A 515 -14.24 -4.22 1.45
N THR A 516 -13.15 -4.24 0.67
CA THR A 516 -11.80 -4.10 1.21
C THR A 516 -11.40 -2.62 1.26
N GLY A 517 -10.80 -2.22 2.37
CA GLY A 517 -10.21 -0.91 2.55
C GLY A 517 -8.80 -0.87 1.98
N PHE A 518 -8.26 0.34 1.82
CA PHE A 518 -6.97 0.58 1.17
C PHE A 518 -5.82 -0.29 1.69
N ASN A 519 -5.78 -0.53 3.00
CA ASN A 519 -4.73 -1.33 3.64
C ASN A 519 -4.88 -2.84 3.37
N GLU A 520 -6.10 -3.30 3.07
CA GLU A 520 -6.40 -4.72 2.85
C GLU A 520 -6.33 -5.13 1.37
N ILE A 521 -6.39 -4.17 0.43
CA ILE A 521 -6.43 -4.45 -1.02
C ILE A 521 -5.24 -5.30 -1.46
N ALA A 522 -4.03 -4.95 -1.04
CA ALA A 522 -2.82 -5.67 -1.44
C ALA A 522 -2.84 -7.13 -0.96
N SER A 523 -3.21 -7.37 0.31
CA SER A 523 -3.31 -8.72 0.88
C SER A 523 -4.45 -9.52 0.23
N SER A 524 -5.58 -8.87 -0.06
CA SER A 524 -6.72 -9.48 -0.74
C SER A 524 -6.43 -9.94 -2.17
N ALA A 525 -5.40 -9.39 -2.82
CA ALA A 525 -4.98 -9.82 -4.15
C ALA A 525 -4.38 -11.22 -4.19
N TYR A 526 -3.92 -11.72 -3.04
CA TYR A 526 -3.24 -13.01 -2.92
C TYR A 526 -4.04 -14.07 -2.17
N ARG A 527 -5.05 -13.67 -1.38
CA ARG A 527 -5.81 -14.58 -0.54
C ARG A 527 -7.01 -15.15 -1.29
N THR A 528 -7.31 -16.41 -1.01
CA THR A 528 -8.54 -17.10 -1.40
C THR A 528 -9.30 -17.52 -0.15
N HIS A 529 -10.61 -17.42 -0.19
CA HIS A 529 -11.50 -17.84 0.89
C HIS A 529 -12.46 -18.89 0.36
N GLU A 530 -12.59 -20.00 1.08
CA GLU A 530 -13.68 -20.94 0.84
C GLU A 530 -14.98 -20.36 1.40
N LEU A 531 -16.02 -20.30 0.55
CA LEU A 531 -17.31 -19.73 0.95
C LEU A 531 -17.94 -20.51 2.10
N ALA A 532 -17.82 -21.85 2.09
CA ALA A 532 -18.32 -22.69 3.16
C ALA A 532 -17.65 -22.39 4.51
N VAL A 533 -16.34 -22.19 4.53
CA VAL A 533 -15.59 -21.84 5.76
C VAL A 533 -15.99 -20.47 6.29
N LEU A 534 -16.13 -19.47 5.42
CA LEU A 534 -16.62 -18.14 5.83
C LEU A 534 -18.04 -18.19 6.38
N ASN A 535 -18.93 -19.00 5.78
CA ASN A 535 -20.29 -19.19 6.28
C ASN A 535 -20.30 -19.87 7.64
N ALA A 536 -19.48 -20.90 7.85
CA ALA A 536 -19.36 -21.58 9.14
C ALA A 536 -18.91 -20.61 10.24
N LYS A 537 -17.85 -19.82 9.99
CA LYS A 537 -17.38 -18.79 10.93
C LYS A 537 -18.45 -17.73 11.22
N PHE A 538 -19.19 -17.30 10.20
CA PHE A 538 -20.27 -16.33 10.38
C PHE A 538 -21.43 -16.92 11.21
N ALA A 539 -21.84 -18.15 10.94
CA ALA A 539 -22.85 -18.87 11.70
C ALA A 539 -22.44 -19.05 13.17
N GLU A 540 -21.17 -19.41 13.43
CA GLU A 540 -20.63 -19.50 14.78
C GLU A 540 -20.69 -18.16 15.53
N CYS A 541 -20.43 -17.03 14.86
CA CYS A 541 -20.56 -15.71 15.48
C CYS A 541 -22.02 -15.40 15.86
N LEU A 542 -22.98 -15.78 15.00
CA LEU A 542 -24.40 -15.59 15.25
C LEU A 542 -24.90 -16.43 16.43
N VAL A 543 -24.50 -17.71 16.48
CA VAL A 543 -24.83 -18.61 17.60
C VAL A 543 -24.21 -18.08 18.91
N ALA A 544 -22.94 -17.67 18.89
CA ALA A 544 -22.29 -17.10 20.07
C ALA A 544 -22.96 -15.79 20.55
N LEU A 545 -23.52 -15.00 19.63
CA LEU A 545 -24.32 -13.82 19.98
C LEU A 545 -25.66 -14.21 20.62
N ARG A 546 -26.32 -15.27 20.12
CA ARG A 546 -27.54 -15.81 20.73
C ARG A 546 -27.28 -16.32 22.14
N ASP A 547 -26.25 -17.16 22.32
CA ASP A 547 -25.85 -17.68 23.63
C ASP A 547 -25.57 -16.55 24.63
N TYR A 548 -24.93 -15.48 24.15
CA TYR A 548 -24.68 -14.27 24.95
C TYR A 548 -25.99 -13.56 25.35
N TRP A 549 -26.97 -13.45 24.45
CA TRP A 549 -28.28 -12.87 24.77
C TRP A 549 -29.02 -13.70 25.82
N ASP A 550 -29.01 -15.03 25.66
CA ASP A 550 -29.63 -15.95 26.62
C ASP A 550 -28.99 -15.84 28.02
N ALA A 551 -27.66 -15.76 28.09
CA ALA A 551 -26.95 -15.61 29.36
C ALA A 551 -27.21 -14.26 30.06
N GLU A 552 -27.38 -13.17 29.29
CA GLU A 552 -27.63 -11.83 29.83
C GLU A 552 -29.12 -11.51 30.01
N GLY A 553 -30.02 -12.43 29.63
CA GLY A 553 -31.47 -12.20 29.67
C GLY A 553 -31.95 -11.12 28.69
N LEU A 554 -31.26 -10.95 27.57
CA LEU A 554 -31.58 -9.98 26.51
C LEU A 554 -32.37 -10.67 25.39
N MET A 555 -33.07 -9.86 24.58
CA MET A 555 -33.87 -10.33 23.43
C MET A 555 -34.99 -11.31 23.84
N THR A 556 -35.61 -11.06 25.00
CA THR A 556 -36.71 -11.87 25.56
C THR A 556 -38.08 -11.20 25.45
N GLY A 557 -38.10 -9.92 25.07
CA GLY A 557 -39.32 -9.14 24.88
C GLY A 557 -40.19 -9.54 23.67
N PRO A 558 -41.36 -8.93 23.51
CA PRO A 558 -42.25 -9.17 22.36
C PRO A 558 -41.60 -8.72 21.04
N GLY A 559 -41.83 -9.48 19.95
CA GLY A 559 -41.28 -9.16 18.63
C GLY A 559 -39.91 -9.78 18.34
N THR A 560 -39.33 -10.52 19.30
CA THR A 560 -38.01 -11.14 19.18
C THR A 560 -38.03 -12.52 18.51
N GLU A 561 -39.19 -12.99 18.03
CA GLU A 561 -39.38 -14.36 17.51
C GLU A 561 -38.42 -14.66 16.34
N ALA A 562 -38.22 -13.71 15.44
CA ALA A 562 -37.30 -13.83 14.30
C ALA A 562 -35.81 -13.93 14.72
N PHE A 563 -35.49 -13.61 15.98
CA PHE A 563 -34.15 -13.62 16.57
C PHE A 563 -33.98 -14.72 17.63
N ALA A 564 -35.03 -15.53 17.85
CA ALA A 564 -35.02 -16.62 18.83
C ALA A 564 -34.06 -17.73 18.43
N ASP A 565 -33.98 -18.03 17.13
CA ASP A 565 -33.04 -18.99 16.56
C ASP A 565 -32.15 -18.32 15.51
N LEU A 566 -30.86 -18.22 15.81
CA LEU A 566 -29.84 -17.73 14.90
C LEU A 566 -29.01 -18.85 14.26
N ALA A 567 -29.43 -20.11 14.41
CA ALA A 567 -28.80 -21.21 13.71
C ALA A 567 -28.99 -21.05 12.20
N VAL A 568 -27.89 -21.26 11.47
CA VAL A 568 -27.88 -21.25 10.01
C VAL A 568 -28.22 -22.66 9.52
N ILE A 569 -29.42 -22.83 8.99
CA ILE A 569 -29.92 -24.11 8.46
C ILE A 569 -29.84 -24.07 6.93
N GLY A 570 -29.10 -25.01 6.33
CA GLY A 570 -29.01 -25.13 4.88
C GLY A 570 -27.66 -25.61 4.38
N VAL A 571 -27.58 -25.91 3.08
CA VAL A 571 -26.32 -26.28 2.42
C VAL A 571 -25.47 -25.03 2.21
N CYS A 572 -24.33 -24.98 2.89
CA CYS A 572 -23.33 -23.93 2.73
C CYS A 572 -22.94 -23.80 1.24
N PRO A 573 -22.82 -22.58 0.71
CA PRO A 573 -22.42 -22.38 -0.67
C PRO A 573 -21.02 -22.92 -0.90
N GLU A 574 -20.88 -23.75 -1.94
CA GLU A 574 -19.59 -24.22 -2.44
C GLU A 574 -18.92 -23.13 -3.29
N GLY A 575 -17.59 -23.20 -3.39
CA GLY A 575 -16.80 -22.30 -4.22
C GLY A 575 -15.83 -21.43 -3.42
N THR A 576 -15.11 -20.59 -4.15
CA THR A 576 -14.05 -19.74 -3.61
C THR A 576 -14.24 -18.28 -3.98
N LEU A 577 -13.80 -17.41 -3.09
CA LEU A 577 -13.76 -15.97 -3.25
C LEU A 577 -12.31 -15.49 -3.21
N GLY A 578 -11.95 -14.51 -4.03
CA GLY A 578 -10.61 -13.93 -4.06
C GLY A 578 -9.75 -14.51 -5.18
N SER A 579 -8.50 -14.81 -4.86
CA SER A 579 -7.51 -15.18 -5.86
C SER A 579 -7.82 -16.52 -6.55
N ILE A 580 -7.79 -16.52 -7.88
CA ILE A 580 -7.85 -17.73 -8.72
C ILE A 580 -6.48 -18.39 -8.92
N ARG A 581 -5.42 -17.78 -8.38
CA ARG A 581 -4.03 -18.22 -8.58
C ARG A 581 -3.50 -19.04 -7.39
N TYR A 582 -4.30 -19.19 -6.34
CA TYR A 582 -4.00 -20.08 -5.24
C TYR A 582 -3.98 -21.54 -5.73
N ALA A 583 -3.01 -22.30 -5.26
CA ALA A 583 -2.97 -23.74 -5.40
C ALA A 583 -2.47 -24.32 -4.07
N SER A 584 -3.16 -25.34 -3.56
CA SER A 584 -2.75 -26.02 -2.34
C SER A 584 -1.45 -26.82 -2.56
N PRO A 585 -0.78 -27.27 -1.48
CA PRO A 585 0.37 -28.17 -1.58
C PRO A 585 0.06 -29.44 -2.40
N GLU A 586 -1.14 -29.99 -2.28
CA GLU A 586 -1.60 -31.16 -3.04
C GLU A 586 -1.70 -30.85 -4.53
N ALA A 587 -2.24 -29.68 -4.89
CA ALA A 587 -2.34 -29.27 -6.29
C ALA A 587 -0.96 -29.07 -6.93
N LEU A 588 0.04 -28.69 -6.12
CA LEU A 588 1.44 -28.54 -6.56
C LEU A 588 2.20 -29.88 -6.64
N ALA A 589 1.75 -30.92 -5.93
CA ALA A 589 2.44 -32.22 -5.87
C ALA A 589 2.63 -32.89 -7.25
N PRO A 590 1.66 -32.87 -8.19
CA PRO A 590 1.86 -33.40 -9.55
C PRO A 590 3.04 -32.77 -10.30
N VAL A 591 3.29 -31.47 -10.12
CA VAL A 591 4.43 -30.77 -10.73
C VAL A 591 5.75 -31.33 -10.19
N VAL A 592 5.86 -31.42 -8.86
CA VAL A 592 7.06 -31.95 -8.21
C VAL A 592 7.29 -33.41 -8.59
N TYR A 593 6.22 -34.21 -8.65
CA TYR A 593 6.27 -35.59 -9.09
C TYR A 593 6.79 -35.73 -10.52
N ALA A 594 6.31 -34.90 -11.46
CA ALA A 594 6.77 -34.93 -12.85
C ALA A 594 8.25 -34.58 -12.97
N ILE A 595 8.72 -33.53 -12.27
CA ILE A 595 10.14 -33.17 -12.23
C ILE A 595 10.96 -34.33 -11.66
N ARG A 596 10.55 -34.92 -10.54
CA ARG A 596 11.26 -36.05 -9.92
C ARG A 596 11.31 -37.29 -10.81
N ASN A 597 10.24 -37.58 -11.54
CA ASN A 597 10.23 -38.66 -12.51
C ASN A 597 11.14 -38.39 -13.70
N ALA A 598 11.15 -37.15 -14.22
CA ALA A 598 12.07 -36.75 -15.27
C ALA A 598 13.54 -36.85 -14.82
N ILE A 599 13.84 -36.48 -13.57
CA ILE A 599 15.16 -36.69 -12.95
C ILE A 599 15.50 -38.18 -12.94
N LYS A 600 14.62 -39.02 -12.40
CA LYS A 600 14.82 -40.47 -12.30
C LYS A 600 15.08 -41.11 -13.67
N GLN A 601 14.27 -40.78 -14.67
CA GLN A 601 14.40 -41.31 -16.03
C GLN A 601 15.71 -40.83 -16.70
N THR A 602 16.06 -39.56 -16.56
CA THR A 602 17.29 -39.00 -17.15
C THR A 602 18.53 -39.58 -16.48
N HIS A 603 18.51 -39.73 -15.16
CA HIS A 603 19.55 -40.39 -14.40
C HIS A 603 19.72 -41.87 -14.80
N GLN A 604 18.61 -42.60 -14.99
CA GLN A 604 18.65 -43.98 -15.51
C GLN A 604 19.29 -44.06 -16.90
N ARG A 605 18.98 -43.13 -17.80
CA ARG A 605 19.62 -43.06 -19.13
C ARG A 605 21.13 -42.83 -19.03
N LEU A 606 21.58 -41.97 -18.12
CA LEU A 606 23.01 -41.69 -17.92
C LEU A 606 23.77 -42.81 -17.19
N ASN A 607 23.08 -43.67 -16.45
CA ASN A 607 23.68 -44.82 -15.76
C ASN A 607 23.67 -46.11 -16.60
N THR A 608 23.29 -46.04 -17.88
CA THR A 608 23.41 -47.17 -18.80
C THR A 608 24.90 -47.46 -19.11
N PRO A 609 25.26 -48.73 -19.39
CA PRO A 609 26.65 -49.16 -19.55
C PRO A 609 27.31 -48.73 -20.89
N TYR A 610 26.76 -47.74 -21.60
CA TYR A 610 27.34 -47.28 -22.87
C TYR A 610 28.69 -46.59 -22.65
N LYS A 611 29.61 -46.74 -23.61
CA LYS A 611 30.96 -46.12 -23.57
C LYS A 611 30.93 -44.59 -23.67
N THR A 612 29.90 -44.01 -24.29
CA THR A 612 29.75 -42.56 -24.47
C THR A 612 28.36 -42.11 -24.06
N LYS A 613 28.30 -41.13 -23.15
CA LYS A 613 27.04 -40.55 -22.66
C LYS A 613 26.73 -39.25 -23.39
N PRO A 614 25.46 -38.98 -23.74
CA PRO A 614 25.11 -37.72 -24.39
C PRO A 614 25.16 -36.56 -23.41
N VAL A 615 26.00 -35.55 -23.69
CA VAL A 615 26.11 -34.32 -22.87
C VAL A 615 24.77 -33.62 -22.70
N ARG A 616 23.86 -33.71 -23.68
CA ARG A 616 22.50 -33.18 -23.58
C ARG A 616 21.74 -33.73 -22.37
N ASP A 617 21.88 -35.03 -22.07
CA ASP A 617 21.17 -35.66 -20.95
C ASP A 617 21.76 -35.22 -19.61
N LEU A 618 23.08 -35.02 -19.53
CA LEU A 618 23.73 -34.46 -18.34
C LEU A 618 23.20 -33.05 -18.05
N LEU A 619 23.17 -32.19 -19.08
CA LEU A 619 22.65 -30.83 -18.95
C LEU A 619 21.16 -30.82 -18.57
N ALA A 620 20.37 -31.72 -19.16
CA ALA A 620 18.95 -31.89 -18.81
C ALA A 620 18.79 -32.32 -17.34
N LEU A 621 19.61 -33.26 -16.85
CA LEU A 621 19.58 -33.71 -15.47
C LEU A 621 19.96 -32.59 -14.49
N ILE A 622 21.01 -31.82 -14.79
CA ILE A 622 21.40 -30.65 -14.00
C ILE A 622 20.27 -29.61 -14.00
N ASN A 623 19.70 -29.28 -15.16
CA ASN A 623 18.59 -28.32 -15.25
C ASN A 623 17.34 -28.80 -14.48
N LEU A 624 17.02 -30.10 -14.51
CA LEU A 624 15.92 -30.67 -13.72
C LEU A 624 16.19 -30.58 -12.20
N GLN A 625 17.43 -30.80 -11.76
CA GLN A 625 17.84 -30.58 -10.37
C GLN A 625 17.68 -29.10 -9.97
N GLN A 626 18.03 -28.18 -10.87
CA GLN A 626 17.84 -26.74 -10.67
C GLN A 626 16.37 -26.33 -10.63
N LEU A 627 15.48 -26.98 -11.40
CA LEU A 627 14.02 -26.77 -11.28
C LEU A 627 13.50 -27.21 -9.90
N ASN A 628 13.97 -28.35 -9.38
CA ASN A 628 13.64 -28.80 -8.03
C ASN A 628 14.13 -27.79 -6.98
N TYR A 629 15.36 -27.29 -7.13
CA TYR A 629 15.91 -26.23 -6.27
C TYR A 629 15.08 -24.94 -6.34
N PHE A 630 14.63 -24.53 -7.52
CA PHE A 630 13.78 -23.36 -7.68
C PHE A 630 12.44 -23.51 -6.94
N LEU A 631 11.79 -24.67 -6.99
CA LEU A 631 10.55 -24.89 -6.24
C LEU A 631 10.80 -24.86 -4.73
N ALA A 632 11.86 -25.51 -4.25
CA ALA A 632 12.25 -25.46 -2.85
C ALA A 632 12.52 -24.00 -2.41
N LEU A 633 13.23 -23.23 -3.23
CA LEU A 633 13.52 -21.83 -2.94
C LEU A 633 12.26 -20.95 -3.00
N GLN A 634 11.38 -21.13 -3.98
CA GLN A 634 10.11 -20.40 -4.06
C GLN A 634 9.22 -20.67 -2.85
N LEU A 635 9.18 -21.91 -2.35
CA LEU A 635 8.45 -22.27 -1.14
C LEU A 635 9.02 -21.55 0.09
N HIS A 636 10.34 -21.65 0.32
CA HIS A 636 10.98 -21.04 1.50
C HIS A 636 11.07 -19.51 1.43
N THR A 637 10.96 -18.93 0.23
CA THR A 637 10.86 -17.49 0.03
C THR A 637 9.42 -17.01 -0.19
N LEU A 638 8.44 -17.90 -0.01
CA LEU A 638 7.00 -17.66 -0.11
C LEU A 638 6.59 -16.90 -1.39
N GLY A 639 7.16 -17.33 -2.52
CA GLY A 639 6.84 -16.83 -3.84
C GLY A 639 7.42 -15.46 -4.17
N ARG A 640 8.47 -15.02 -3.47
CA ARG A 640 9.18 -13.80 -3.88
C ARG A 640 9.87 -13.99 -5.22
N ALA A 641 9.76 -12.96 -6.05
CA ALA A 641 10.29 -12.99 -7.40
C ALA A 641 11.82 -13.08 -7.39
N LEU A 642 12.36 -14.09 -8.07
CA LEU A 642 13.79 -14.23 -8.34
C LEU A 642 14.14 -13.46 -9.61
N ASN A 643 14.40 -12.16 -9.46
CA ASN A 643 14.85 -11.30 -10.56
C ASN A 643 16.39 -11.18 -10.56
N ASN A 644 16.97 -10.48 -11.53
CA ASN A 644 18.43 -10.30 -11.64
C ASN A 644 19.05 -9.50 -10.48
N LYS A 645 18.22 -8.77 -9.74
CA LYS A 645 18.60 -7.94 -8.58
C LYS A 645 18.29 -8.63 -7.25
N THR A 646 17.65 -9.80 -7.27
CA THR A 646 17.36 -10.56 -6.06
C THR A 646 18.66 -11.06 -5.46
N THR A 647 18.81 -10.84 -4.16
CA THR A 647 19.91 -11.34 -3.34
C THR A 647 19.30 -12.14 -2.21
N ILE A 648 19.92 -13.28 -1.91
CA ILE A 648 19.51 -14.15 -0.81
C ILE A 648 20.70 -14.30 0.11
N GLY A 649 20.48 -14.11 1.40
CA GLY A 649 21.47 -14.31 2.45
C GLY A 649 20.99 -15.39 3.40
N PHE A 650 21.92 -16.21 3.89
CA PHE A 650 21.64 -17.17 4.94
C PHE A 650 22.37 -16.68 6.19
N SER A 651 21.62 -16.53 7.28
CA SER A 651 22.13 -16.12 8.58
C SER A 651 21.75 -17.18 9.62
N PRO A 652 22.41 -17.22 10.79
CA PRO A 652 21.95 -18.05 11.91
C PRO A 652 20.49 -17.76 12.29
N GLU A 653 20.04 -16.52 12.12
CA GLU A 653 18.69 -16.09 12.44
C GLU A 653 17.66 -16.52 11.39
N GLY A 654 18.10 -16.88 10.17
CA GLY A 654 17.22 -17.34 9.11
C GLY A 654 17.57 -16.94 7.68
N LEU A 655 16.59 -17.14 6.79
CA LEU A 655 16.68 -16.83 5.36
C LEU A 655 16.31 -15.37 5.08
N TRP A 656 17.25 -14.66 4.46
CA TRP A 656 17.09 -13.28 4.04
C TRP A 656 16.88 -13.16 2.55
N VAL A 657 15.91 -12.35 2.14
CA VAL A 657 15.71 -12.00 0.74
C VAL A 657 15.67 -10.48 0.58
N SER A 658 16.34 -9.99 -0.46
CA SER A 658 16.23 -8.62 -0.95
C SER A 658 15.94 -8.65 -2.44
N ASP A 659 14.71 -8.28 -2.82
CA ASP A 659 14.16 -8.40 -4.18
C ASP A 659 14.03 -7.05 -4.94
N LYS A 660 14.31 -5.92 -4.27
CA LYS A 660 14.29 -4.55 -4.84
C LYS A 660 15.64 -3.84 -4.73
N ALA A 661 16.16 -3.35 -5.85
CA ALA A 661 17.41 -2.58 -5.92
C ALA A 661 17.23 -1.07 -5.57
N SER A 662 16.43 -0.75 -4.55
CA SER A 662 16.35 0.65 -4.08
C SER A 662 17.48 0.93 -3.10
N HIS A 663 18.32 1.92 -3.42
CA HIS A 663 19.41 2.38 -2.56
C HIS A 663 18.92 3.00 -1.23
N ARG A 664 17.67 3.49 -1.19
CA ARG A 664 17.02 4.08 -0.01
C ARG A 664 16.20 3.09 0.81
N TYR A 665 15.73 2.02 0.18
CA TYR A 665 14.85 1.02 0.79
C TYR A 665 15.23 -0.36 0.24
N ARG A 666 16.39 -0.89 0.67
CA ARG A 666 16.62 -2.33 0.55
C ARG A 666 15.59 -3.00 1.45
N GLU A 667 14.53 -3.54 0.86
CA GLU A 667 13.59 -4.37 1.59
C GLU A 667 14.28 -5.70 1.88
N ARG A 668 15.05 -5.71 2.98
CA ARG A 668 15.57 -6.94 3.58
C ARG A 668 14.45 -7.54 4.42
N LYS A 669 14.10 -8.79 4.15
CA LYS A 669 13.03 -9.48 4.86
C LYS A 669 13.52 -10.86 5.30
N LEU A 670 13.33 -11.20 6.59
CA LEU A 670 13.34 -12.60 7.04
C LEU A 670 12.09 -13.26 6.52
N ILE A 671 12.24 -14.46 5.98
CA ILE A 671 11.09 -15.25 5.55
C ILE A 671 10.90 -16.49 6.43
N CYS A 672 11.96 -16.96 7.10
CA CYS A 672 11.87 -18.01 8.10
C CYS A 672 12.88 -17.67 9.19
N ALA A 673 12.43 -17.28 10.38
CA ALA A 673 13.33 -17.28 11.53
C ALA A 673 13.56 -18.73 11.92
N ILE A 674 14.81 -19.15 12.05
CA ILE A 674 15.09 -20.52 12.46
C ILE A 674 15.50 -20.47 13.93
N SER A 675 14.84 -21.26 14.79
CA SER A 675 15.33 -21.38 16.16
C SER A 675 16.74 -22.00 16.12
N PRO A 676 17.67 -21.65 17.03
CA PRO A 676 19.01 -22.24 17.04
C PRO A 676 19.01 -23.78 17.09
N GLU A 677 17.96 -24.39 17.65
CA GLU A 677 17.75 -25.83 17.73
C GLU A 677 17.21 -26.40 16.40
N ASP A 678 16.29 -25.70 15.75
CA ASP A 678 15.77 -26.05 14.41
C ASP A 678 16.76 -25.74 13.28
N MET A 679 17.79 -24.92 13.51
CA MET A 679 18.86 -24.67 12.54
C MET A 679 19.52 -25.95 12.06
N LYS A 680 19.57 -26.99 12.90
CA LYS A 680 20.10 -28.31 12.53
C LYS A 680 19.13 -29.13 11.68
N LYS A 681 17.81 -28.97 11.83
CA LYS A 681 16.77 -29.73 11.12
C LYS A 681 16.34 -29.05 9.81
N GLN A 682 16.11 -27.74 9.83
CA GLN A 682 15.69 -26.91 8.68
C GLN A 682 16.78 -26.74 7.60
N ARG A 683 18.05 -26.95 7.96
CA ARG A 683 19.14 -27.14 6.98
C ARG A 683 18.84 -28.27 5.98
N GLY A 684 17.97 -29.20 6.32
CA GLY A 684 17.77 -30.45 5.58
C GLY A 684 17.40 -30.30 4.12
N LEU A 685 16.34 -29.56 3.76
CA LEU A 685 15.88 -29.55 2.37
C LEU A 685 16.56 -28.44 1.53
N LEU A 686 16.33 -27.16 1.86
CA LEU A 686 16.77 -26.05 1.01
C LEU A 686 18.30 -25.93 0.95
N LEU A 687 18.96 -25.97 2.10
CA LEU A 687 20.41 -25.78 2.17
C LEU A 687 21.16 -26.99 1.59
N THR A 688 20.74 -28.22 1.92
CA THR A 688 21.31 -29.41 1.26
C THR A 688 21.04 -29.39 -0.24
N GLN A 689 19.83 -29.02 -0.69
CA GLN A 689 19.56 -28.93 -2.14
C GLN A 689 20.44 -27.88 -2.83
N ARG A 690 20.70 -26.74 -2.17
CA ARG A 690 21.63 -25.72 -2.65
C ARG A 690 23.05 -26.27 -2.78
N GLU A 691 23.55 -26.95 -1.74
CA GLU A 691 24.88 -27.58 -1.74
C GLU A 691 24.99 -28.59 -2.89
N GLN A 692 24.02 -29.50 -3.01
CA GLN A 692 23.99 -30.51 -4.09
C GLN A 692 23.92 -29.89 -5.49
N CYS A 693 23.20 -28.78 -5.66
CA CYS A 693 23.16 -28.06 -6.92
C CYS A 693 24.49 -27.35 -7.24
N ARG A 694 25.19 -26.85 -6.20
CA ARG A 694 26.50 -26.23 -6.36
C ARG A 694 27.55 -27.26 -6.75
N ASP A 695 27.60 -28.40 -6.05
CA ASP A 695 28.52 -29.49 -6.34
C ASP A 695 28.37 -29.97 -7.79
N ALA A 696 27.12 -30.11 -8.27
CA ALA A 696 26.84 -30.49 -9.66
C ALA A 696 27.33 -29.45 -10.69
N LEU A 697 27.25 -28.16 -10.38
CA LEU A 697 27.77 -27.09 -11.25
C LEU A 697 29.30 -27.04 -11.24
N ASP A 698 29.93 -27.28 -10.09
CA ASP A 698 31.39 -27.34 -9.95
C ASP A 698 31.94 -28.54 -10.74
N GLN A 699 31.30 -29.71 -10.64
CA GLN A 699 31.63 -30.91 -11.43
C GLN A 699 31.39 -30.69 -12.93
N LEU A 700 30.30 -30.02 -13.33
CA LEU A 700 30.07 -29.64 -14.72
C LEU A 700 31.14 -28.68 -15.25
N THR A 701 31.57 -27.72 -14.43
CA THR A 701 32.60 -26.73 -14.80
C THR A 701 33.94 -27.42 -15.02
N GLU A 702 34.29 -28.38 -14.17
CA GLU A 702 35.49 -29.21 -14.36
C GLU A 702 35.38 -30.04 -15.64
N LEU A 703 34.25 -30.73 -15.85
CA LEU A 703 34.03 -31.52 -17.06
C LEU A 703 34.10 -30.66 -18.33
N ALA A 704 33.47 -29.48 -18.33
CA ALA A 704 33.53 -28.53 -19.44
C ALA A 704 34.98 -28.13 -19.76
N ARG A 705 35.81 -27.90 -18.73
CA ARG A 705 37.24 -27.60 -18.90
C ARG A 705 37.98 -28.77 -19.54
N THR A 706 37.74 -30.01 -19.11
CA THR A 706 38.37 -31.20 -19.71
C THR A 706 37.94 -31.41 -21.17
N LEU A 707 36.73 -30.99 -21.54
CA LEU A 707 36.20 -31.02 -22.91
C LEU A 707 36.61 -29.81 -23.77
N GLY A 708 37.41 -28.88 -23.24
CA GLY A 708 37.83 -27.67 -23.96
C GLY A 708 36.69 -26.69 -24.24
N LEU A 709 35.65 -26.67 -23.40
CA LEU A 709 34.54 -25.72 -23.46
C LEU A 709 34.80 -24.53 -22.52
N ASP A 710 34.49 -23.33 -23.00
CA ASP A 710 34.48 -22.11 -22.17
C ASP A 710 33.20 -22.08 -21.30
N VAL A 711 33.32 -21.65 -20.05
CA VAL A 711 32.19 -21.56 -19.11
C VAL A 711 31.87 -20.11 -18.83
N GLN A 712 30.72 -19.66 -19.30
CA GLN A 712 30.26 -18.27 -19.16
C GLN A 712 29.18 -18.17 -18.09
N LEU A 713 29.51 -17.46 -17.00
CA LEU A 713 28.59 -17.07 -15.95
C LEU A 713 27.97 -15.72 -16.30
N ALA A 714 26.65 -15.66 -16.51
CA ALA A 714 25.98 -14.38 -16.74
C ALA A 714 25.84 -13.61 -15.42
N GLU A 715 26.54 -12.49 -15.22
CA GLU A 715 26.44 -11.70 -13.98
C GLU A 715 25.02 -11.17 -13.70
N PRO A 716 24.54 -11.17 -12.43
CA PRO A 716 25.14 -11.78 -11.25
C PRO A 716 24.58 -13.20 -11.03
N ALA A 717 24.99 -14.19 -11.82
CA ALA A 717 24.86 -15.60 -11.48
C ALA A 717 25.89 -15.96 -10.39
N VAL A 718 25.84 -15.28 -9.24
CA VAL A 718 26.79 -15.51 -8.15
C VAL A 718 26.22 -16.61 -7.25
N ALA A 719 26.67 -17.84 -7.54
CA ALA A 719 26.80 -19.05 -6.72
C ALA A 719 25.59 -19.67 -5.97
N ASP A 720 24.53 -18.93 -5.63
CA ASP A 720 23.59 -19.39 -4.59
C ASP A 720 22.12 -19.47 -5.01
N LEU A 721 21.80 -19.19 -6.27
CA LEU A 721 20.43 -19.19 -6.78
C LEU A 721 20.24 -20.19 -7.92
N PRO A 722 19.01 -20.71 -8.10
CA PRO A 722 18.71 -21.62 -9.19
C PRO A 722 19.13 -21.05 -10.54
N CYS A 723 19.75 -21.89 -11.35
CA CYS A 723 20.24 -21.51 -12.68
C CYS A 723 19.71 -22.44 -13.77
N PHE A 724 19.95 -22.05 -15.00
CA PHE A 724 19.70 -22.82 -16.20
C PHE A 724 20.97 -22.85 -17.03
N VAL A 725 21.35 -24.04 -17.46
CA VAL A 725 22.58 -24.33 -18.19
C VAL A 725 22.25 -24.57 -19.65
N GLU A 726 22.90 -23.81 -20.53
CA GLU A 726 22.73 -23.86 -21.98
C GLU A 726 24.09 -24.22 -22.63
N LEU A 727 24.11 -25.15 -23.59
CA LEU A 727 25.31 -25.46 -24.38
C LEU A 727 25.22 -24.83 -25.78
N SER A 728 26.16 -23.94 -26.09
CA SER A 728 26.35 -23.41 -27.43
C SER A 728 27.48 -24.16 -28.13
N ARG A 729 27.12 -25.21 -28.88
CA ARG A 729 28.09 -26.05 -29.61
C ARG A 729 28.92 -25.24 -30.61
N SER A 730 28.28 -24.35 -31.36
CA SER A 730 28.96 -23.50 -32.35
C SER A 730 29.99 -22.55 -31.75
N LYS A 731 29.82 -22.17 -30.47
CA LYS A 731 30.73 -21.29 -29.76
C LYS A 731 31.65 -22.03 -28.80
N LYS A 732 31.51 -23.35 -28.64
CA LYS A 732 32.17 -24.15 -27.60
C LYS A 732 32.01 -23.55 -26.20
N VAL A 733 30.81 -23.07 -25.88
CA VAL A 733 30.51 -22.38 -24.61
C VAL A 733 29.40 -23.09 -23.85
N VAL A 734 29.61 -23.33 -22.56
CA VAL A 734 28.57 -23.63 -21.57
C VAL A 734 28.18 -22.32 -20.89
N LYS A 735 26.92 -21.92 -21.05
CA LYS A 735 26.39 -20.70 -20.44
C LYS A 735 25.52 -21.06 -19.25
N ILE A 736 25.83 -20.48 -18.10
CA ILE A 736 25.06 -20.65 -16.87
C ILE A 736 24.36 -19.33 -16.56
N VAL A 737 23.03 -19.36 -16.53
CA VAL A 737 22.21 -18.16 -16.36
C VAL A 737 21.20 -18.35 -15.24
N ARG A 738 20.92 -17.31 -14.44
CA ARG A 738 19.90 -17.36 -13.39
C ARG A 738 18.53 -17.76 -13.94
N LEU A 739 17.85 -18.65 -13.23
CA LEU A 739 16.47 -19.02 -13.49
C LEU A 739 15.54 -17.97 -12.88
N THR A 740 15.01 -17.09 -13.73
CA THR A 740 14.00 -16.09 -13.34
C THR A 740 12.59 -16.62 -13.61
N PRO A 741 11.52 -16.05 -13.02
CA PRO A 741 10.15 -16.44 -13.34
C PRO A 741 9.83 -16.40 -14.85
N GLY A 742 10.40 -15.45 -15.59
CA GLY A 742 10.23 -15.40 -17.05
C GLY A 742 10.98 -16.50 -17.82
N ARG A 743 12.07 -17.04 -17.25
CA ARG A 743 12.80 -18.19 -17.81
C ARG A 743 12.25 -19.54 -17.34
N TRP A 744 11.53 -19.58 -16.22
CA TRP A 744 10.93 -20.81 -15.67
C TRP A 744 10.07 -21.53 -16.71
N GLN A 745 9.11 -20.84 -17.33
CA GLN A 745 8.21 -21.47 -18.30
C GLN A 745 9.00 -22.07 -19.47
N ARG A 746 9.95 -21.30 -20.01
CA ARG A 746 10.82 -21.77 -21.09
C ARG A 746 11.64 -23.01 -20.67
N ALA A 747 12.17 -23.04 -19.46
CA ALA A 747 12.93 -24.18 -18.95
C ALA A 747 12.04 -25.44 -18.81
N ILE A 748 10.81 -25.26 -18.31
CA ILE A 748 9.80 -26.32 -18.23
C ILE A 748 9.46 -26.86 -19.64
N ASP A 749 9.24 -25.97 -20.61
CA ASP A 749 8.93 -26.35 -21.99
C ASP A 749 10.11 -27.07 -22.66
N GLU A 750 11.33 -26.56 -22.53
CA GLU A 750 12.56 -27.15 -23.10
C GLU A 750 12.87 -28.55 -22.50
N LEU A 751 12.42 -28.81 -21.28
CA LEU A 751 12.55 -30.11 -20.60
C LEU A 751 11.34 -31.04 -20.82
N GLY A 752 10.37 -30.63 -21.64
CA GLY A 752 9.19 -31.45 -21.98
C GLY A 752 8.16 -31.55 -20.85
N LEU A 753 8.12 -30.57 -19.95
CA LEU A 753 7.23 -30.54 -18.78
C LEU A 753 6.10 -29.48 -18.90
N GLY A 754 5.95 -28.85 -20.08
CA GLY A 754 5.00 -27.76 -20.34
C GLY A 754 3.54 -28.07 -19.94
N GLU A 755 3.09 -29.30 -20.17
CA GLU A 755 1.73 -29.74 -19.85
C GLU A 755 1.45 -29.84 -18.34
N VAL A 756 2.51 -29.94 -17.51
CA VAL A 756 2.37 -30.16 -16.07
C VAL A 756 2.27 -28.82 -15.32
N TRP A 757 2.90 -27.76 -15.82
CA TRP A 757 2.87 -26.44 -15.19
C TRP A 757 1.80 -25.53 -15.80
N THR A 758 0.62 -25.52 -15.20
CA THR A 758 -0.50 -24.65 -15.59
C THR A 758 -0.69 -23.45 -14.67
N MET A 759 0.16 -23.32 -13.64
CA MET A 759 -0.01 -22.37 -12.55
C MET A 759 0.67 -21.02 -12.81
N ALA A 760 0.18 -19.98 -12.13
CA ALA A 760 0.82 -18.67 -12.17
C ALA A 760 2.20 -18.69 -11.48
N GLY A 761 3.18 -17.96 -12.03
CA GLY A 761 4.54 -17.92 -11.48
C GLY A 761 4.66 -17.33 -10.06
N ASN A 762 3.60 -16.76 -9.50
CA ASN A 762 3.54 -16.29 -8.11
C ASN A 762 2.65 -17.15 -7.20
N VAL A 763 2.32 -18.38 -7.61
CA VAL A 763 1.44 -19.32 -6.87
C VAL A 763 1.82 -19.49 -5.40
N PHE A 764 3.12 -19.58 -5.08
CA PHE A 764 3.60 -19.73 -3.70
C PHE A 764 3.26 -18.54 -2.80
N ARG A 765 3.12 -17.33 -3.37
CA ARG A 765 2.67 -16.15 -2.61
C ARG A 765 1.18 -16.23 -2.29
N HIS A 766 0.39 -16.80 -3.20
CA HIS A 766 -1.04 -17.06 -2.98
C HIS A 766 -1.24 -18.18 -1.97
N LEU A 767 -0.47 -19.28 -2.08
CA LEU A 767 -0.41 -20.36 -1.09
C LEU A 767 -0.13 -19.79 0.31
N ALA A 768 0.95 -19.01 0.46
CA ALA A 768 1.33 -18.41 1.73
C ALA A 768 0.25 -17.46 2.27
N SER A 769 -0.32 -16.60 1.42
CA SER A 769 -1.37 -15.66 1.84
C SER A 769 -2.66 -16.33 2.30
N THR A 770 -3.00 -17.46 1.70
CA THR A 770 -4.20 -18.24 2.01
C THR A 770 -3.98 -19.13 3.24
N GLU A 771 -2.99 -20.02 3.21
CA GLU A 771 -2.78 -21.02 4.26
C GLU A 771 -2.26 -20.43 5.57
N LEU A 772 -1.31 -19.49 5.53
CA LEU A 772 -0.79 -18.89 6.78
C LEU A 772 -1.86 -18.11 7.53
N SER A 773 -2.88 -17.61 6.83
CA SER A 773 -3.96 -16.85 7.46
C SER A 773 -4.90 -17.65 8.34
N ALA A 774 -4.90 -18.98 8.17
CA ALA A 774 -5.66 -19.89 9.01
C ALA A 774 -5.00 -20.12 10.37
N SER A 775 -3.68 -19.91 10.47
CA SER A 775 -2.88 -20.27 11.66
C SER A 775 -2.13 -19.10 12.29
N LEU A 776 -1.87 -18.04 11.53
CA LEU A 776 -1.06 -16.90 11.96
C LEU A 776 -1.87 -15.60 11.92
N SER A 777 -1.47 -14.66 12.78
CA SER A 777 -2.05 -13.30 12.76
C SER A 777 -1.79 -12.59 11.42
N ASP A 778 -2.72 -11.75 10.98
CA ASP A 778 -2.58 -10.98 9.73
C ASP A 778 -1.29 -10.15 9.70
N ALA A 779 -0.84 -9.64 10.85
CA ALA A 779 0.41 -8.89 10.95
C ALA A 779 1.63 -9.72 10.56
N VAL A 780 1.69 -10.98 11.01
CA VAL A 780 2.77 -11.92 10.65
C VAL A 780 2.68 -12.28 9.17
N VAL A 781 1.48 -12.59 8.67
CA VAL A 781 1.29 -12.94 7.25
C VAL A 781 1.72 -11.78 6.34
N ASP A 782 1.28 -10.57 6.63
CA ASP A 782 1.60 -9.39 5.82
C ASP A 782 3.10 -9.06 5.82
N GLU A 783 3.76 -9.16 6.98
CA GLU A 783 5.19 -8.92 7.11
C GLU A 783 6.00 -9.87 6.21
N VAL A 784 5.63 -11.15 6.28
CA VAL A 784 6.26 -12.24 5.54
C VAL A 784 6.04 -12.08 4.01
N LEU A 785 4.83 -11.68 3.60
CA LEU A 785 4.51 -11.35 2.20
C LEU A 785 5.13 -10.01 1.73
N GLY A 786 5.75 -9.25 2.62
CA GLY A 786 6.42 -7.98 2.31
C GLY A 786 5.48 -6.79 2.17
N HIS A 787 4.29 -6.86 2.77
CA HIS A 787 3.41 -5.71 2.91
C HIS A 787 3.89 -4.87 4.10
N LYS A 788 4.12 -3.58 3.85
CA LYS A 788 4.56 -2.65 4.91
C LYS A 788 3.35 -2.10 5.62
N HIS A 789 3.22 -2.46 6.89
CA HIS A 789 2.35 -1.77 7.81
C HIS A 789 3.21 -0.91 8.73
N PRO A 790 2.96 0.41 8.82
CA PRO A 790 3.61 1.24 9.82
C PRO A 790 3.52 0.55 11.20
N GLY A 791 4.59 0.56 12.00
CA GLY A 791 4.66 0.01 13.38
C GLY A 791 4.45 -1.50 13.56
N ARG A 792 4.21 -2.24 12.48
CA ARG A 792 4.11 -3.70 12.45
C ARG A 792 5.14 -4.35 11.53
N ASP A 793 6.15 -3.59 11.10
CA ASP A 793 7.27 -4.17 10.34
C ASP A 793 8.25 -4.78 11.34
N TRP A 794 8.48 -6.10 11.29
CA TRP A 794 9.42 -6.79 12.19
C TRP A 794 10.87 -6.32 12.02
N TRP A 795 11.18 -5.73 10.85
CA TRP A 795 12.50 -5.24 10.48
C TRP A 795 12.62 -3.72 10.51
N GLY A 796 11.51 -3.01 10.69
CA GLY A 796 11.54 -1.60 10.95
C GLY A 796 12.29 -1.36 12.25
N SER A 797 13.06 -0.27 12.32
CA SER A 797 13.48 0.26 13.62
C SER A 797 12.28 0.56 14.53
N GLU A 798 11.06 0.50 13.98
CA GLU A 798 9.77 0.71 14.60
C GLU A 798 9.00 -0.56 14.99
N SER A 799 9.66 -1.72 14.98
CA SER A 799 9.00 -2.98 15.33
C SER A 799 8.66 -3.10 16.81
N ALA A 800 7.48 -3.67 17.11
CA ALA A 800 7.12 -4.22 18.43
C ALA A 800 7.11 -5.76 18.45
N GLY A 801 7.53 -6.41 17.36
CA GLY A 801 7.46 -7.85 17.17
C GLY A 801 8.76 -8.57 17.53
N SER A 802 8.65 -9.83 17.98
CA SER A 802 9.82 -10.68 18.26
C SER A 802 10.15 -11.59 17.07
N PHE A 803 11.43 -11.79 16.76
CA PHE A 803 11.88 -12.75 15.75
C PHE A 803 11.45 -14.19 16.06
N THR A 804 11.33 -14.54 17.35
CA THR A 804 10.83 -15.86 17.75
C THR A 804 9.40 -16.14 17.28
N GLN A 805 8.60 -15.11 16.99
CA GLN A 805 7.25 -15.30 16.46
C GLN A 805 7.26 -15.75 14.99
N LEU A 806 8.37 -15.56 14.27
CA LEU A 806 8.52 -15.99 12.89
C LEU A 806 8.99 -17.45 12.75
N THR A 807 9.43 -18.09 13.86
CA THR A 807 9.86 -19.50 13.83
C THR A 807 8.70 -20.46 13.66
N VAL A 808 7.46 -20.03 13.89
CA VAL A 808 6.26 -20.81 13.62
C VAL A 808 6.10 -21.21 12.14
N MET A 809 6.74 -20.48 11.21
CA MET A 809 6.66 -20.78 9.78
C MET A 809 7.48 -22.01 9.37
N THR A 810 8.54 -22.30 10.11
CA THR A 810 9.43 -23.46 9.91
C THR A 810 8.67 -24.77 9.74
N PRO A 811 7.87 -25.23 10.74
CA PRO A 811 7.15 -26.49 10.62
C PRO A 811 6.07 -26.46 9.53
N ILE A 812 5.46 -25.29 9.26
CA ILE A 812 4.42 -25.15 8.23
C ILE A 812 5.01 -25.33 6.83
N ILE A 813 6.15 -24.69 6.55
CA ILE A 813 6.84 -24.80 5.25
C ILE A 813 7.36 -26.22 5.03
N GLU A 814 7.82 -26.90 6.08
CA GLU A 814 8.23 -28.30 6.01
C GLU A 814 7.07 -29.25 5.73
N ASP A 815 5.92 -29.05 6.38
CA ASP A 815 4.68 -29.79 6.07
C ASP A 815 4.28 -29.62 4.60
N TRP A 816 4.28 -28.38 4.10
CA TRP A 816 3.98 -28.12 2.69
C TRP A 816 4.99 -28.79 1.76
N ALA A 817 6.29 -28.72 2.07
CA ALA A 817 7.32 -29.40 1.28
C ALA A 817 7.10 -30.91 1.24
N GLN A 818 6.72 -31.51 2.38
CA GLN A 818 6.41 -32.94 2.48
C GLN A 818 5.16 -33.31 1.66
N ARG A 819 4.08 -32.54 1.77
CA ARG A 819 2.81 -32.75 1.03
C ARG A 819 2.99 -32.57 -0.47
N MET A 820 3.79 -31.60 -0.89
CA MET A 820 4.22 -31.44 -2.28
C MET A 820 5.13 -32.58 -2.78
N GLY A 821 5.75 -33.34 -1.86
CA GLY A 821 6.72 -34.38 -2.20
C GLY A 821 8.09 -33.86 -2.59
N LEU A 822 8.45 -32.63 -2.18
CA LEU A 822 9.79 -32.07 -2.38
C LEU A 822 10.81 -32.85 -1.55
N ARG A 823 11.95 -33.18 -2.16
CA ARG A 823 13.07 -33.88 -1.52
C ARG A 823 14.38 -33.38 -2.09
N VAL A 824 15.45 -33.58 -1.32
CA VAL A 824 16.82 -33.36 -1.81
C VAL A 824 17.09 -34.30 -2.97
N VAL A 825 17.65 -33.76 -4.04
CA VAL A 825 18.12 -34.50 -5.22
C VAL A 825 19.64 -34.46 -5.23
N THR A 826 20.24 -35.63 -5.00
CA THR A 826 21.69 -35.88 -5.08
C THR A 826 22.00 -36.49 -6.44
N LEU A 827 23.07 -35.99 -7.08
CA LEU A 827 23.63 -36.59 -8.29
C LEU A 827 24.90 -37.36 -7.91
N ASP A 828 25.00 -38.63 -8.34
CA ASP A 828 26.20 -39.44 -8.14
C ASP A 828 27.34 -38.91 -9.02
N GLU A 829 28.57 -38.82 -8.50
CA GLU A 829 29.77 -38.44 -9.26
C GLU A 829 29.96 -39.28 -10.54
N ARG A 830 29.52 -40.55 -10.51
CA ARG A 830 29.55 -41.46 -11.68
C ARG A 830 28.77 -40.94 -12.88
N VAL A 831 27.79 -40.06 -12.65
CA VAL A 831 26.98 -39.45 -13.72
C VAL A 831 27.83 -38.53 -14.58
N PHE A 832 28.91 -37.94 -14.03
CA PHE A 832 29.84 -37.04 -14.72
C PHE A 832 30.99 -37.76 -15.44
N GLY A 833 31.13 -39.07 -15.26
CA GLY A 833 32.08 -39.91 -16.00
C GLY A 833 31.53 -40.40 -17.34
N GLY A 834 32.40 -40.64 -18.32
CA GLY A 834 32.03 -41.29 -19.59
C GLY A 834 31.69 -40.34 -20.75
N PHE A 835 32.14 -39.08 -20.67
CA PHE A 835 32.00 -38.10 -21.76
C PHE A 835 33.36 -37.92 -22.44
N TYR A 836 33.51 -38.53 -23.60
CA TYR A 836 34.70 -38.42 -24.43
C TYR A 836 34.19 -38.03 -25.82
N ASP A 837 34.60 -36.85 -26.27
CA ASP A 837 34.29 -36.28 -27.59
C ASP A 837 32.94 -35.57 -27.76
N LEU A 838 33.01 -34.36 -28.31
CA LEU A 838 31.87 -33.51 -28.69
C LEU A 838 31.79 -33.31 -30.22
N SER A 839 32.68 -33.97 -30.98
CA SER A 839 32.79 -33.90 -32.44
C SER A 839 31.50 -34.23 -33.15
#